data_AF-A0AAU9CVM9-F1
#
_entry.id   AF-A0AAU9CVM9-F1
#
_cell.length_a   1.000
_cell.length_b   1.000
_cell.length_c   1.000
_cell.angle_alpha   90.00
_cell.angle_beta   90.00
_cell.angle_gamma   90.00
#
_symmetry.space_group_name_H-M   'P 1'
#
loop_
_entity.id
_entity.type
_entity.pdbx_description
1 polymer ?
#
loop_
_entity_poly.entity_id
_entity_poly.type
_entity_poly.pdbx_seq_one_letter_code
_entity_poly.pdbx_strand_id
1 'polypeptide(L)'
;MRRALAFLLLMCGCFVAQAQDDSQPIRIYPYRVNPQDYPINERRPSLPATRDLFSDRMQFQHKAFDRRSFLPGYDRTGGSSVRLEEKIFADGLKPKHLKYAKSVRNSDNTFKLAGYKIFRTPKVAHQNYNERAHIAGSYSDISEKFYDLAGPRFLGLQFGESDASYLNLSPGYISPMSRDHRRQYLDYQRYFEHYGNHIGNRVVLHVNEGTSHYLMKEGTATIAEAQTFYRGKVNPLVHYVFLRGASKQYGILLGMGFSTTTPHGGMSFHSPENIHWAKREIIKAYGELIPDPKHYPTTVPAYKALRMYFQTSSDRGSSLSLFRRLMYSNYMYNGVVMNYEPGAYYNNYQVADENGKDIKNMPSKLSPIGEQVRSVREFVEKNPHPGNQITPVAFYMDFFNGWRTPDSRKKAMRVWTNIPYGAGDYFTDNLFSMFYPGYRNVGLYKNVSFGMTATPYGDNVDAIFSDAEQEVLDRYALMVVAGELKYDLEYQRHKILEYVKAGGRFVVTGDNARKLFPEWGISEKSEKNQVGTAVTVKGNRVEETRVFQSLKIRNLPENSKAIARTADKILAFEKEIGKGKIIVSLVPAGITSKKENFSWKDDPNKMYPEGLGRPYYMPAHLERIIGEQAKAVMPFEVGENLGLVCNRNEKGIYTLAIFNNSLTKAPFEIRSNIGEIQSIKEADLADAELKNIKGFYPRGFEKYDIGKDTDKEISGYNVRIFKVKIKESSKLDVLPERHPVNRGNGRFLAMKSMVELKERILCYPSFFTYFDGVKIDLEDLRAVNQGALEENAKWFNRKRVRFVIDARNADEKAVLSAMEKTKSLDLADDWLVNKRTKTLGKAADKFGRKLHTEKSGGVDLIEKLKKPNMGALQVLTLEYANWDQVFGDYLAVWEANPYQKASLAGEKPENKYSAKANLLGKKEKRYLTVRTVSDLELAKAGELDGILLNARLVFEMSEGKFVSDFASNNKNLRKTIVDFRPFVDGYRQVVFEKEWGVTYDKGLSMSEDVMRKMKSAGVESAIVPTDKFFKKGMAGFEEFCGLAKKHGISLVLEHSKKAQPKELATLRETVLGWGVRKVSVAGNPQLANTEAFEKAGLTPEFWLLRFEDFKRRSSPFYPISQARGKRPFKATLENLAGQTLVYDAEYMDKSELREDLGKMEQ
;
A
#
# COMPACT_ATOMS: atom_id res chain seq x y z
N MET A 1 -14.89 9.70 76.25
CA MET A 1 -15.38 8.75 75.22
C MET A 1 -16.13 9.40 74.06
N ARG A 2 -17.23 10.17 74.27
CA ARG A 2 -18.00 10.77 73.16
C ARG A 2 -17.21 11.74 72.24
N ARG A 3 -16.24 12.49 72.77
CA ARG A 3 -15.34 13.34 71.96
C ARG A 3 -14.29 12.55 71.16
N ALA A 4 -13.85 11.40 71.67
CA ALA A 4 -12.93 10.51 70.95
C ALA A 4 -13.66 9.77 69.82
N LEU A 5 -14.92 9.40 70.03
CA LEU A 5 -15.77 8.77 69.01
C LEU A 5 -16.13 9.76 67.87
N ALA A 6 -16.33 11.05 68.19
CA ALA A 6 -16.55 12.09 67.19
C ALA A 6 -15.29 12.39 66.36
N PHE A 7 -14.10 12.34 66.98
CA PHE A 7 -12.83 12.51 66.27
C PHE A 7 -12.49 11.29 65.38
N LEU A 8 -12.84 10.07 65.81
CA LEU A 8 -12.74 8.86 64.99
C LEU A 8 -13.75 8.84 63.84
N LEU A 9 -14.97 9.37 64.02
CA LEU A 9 -15.96 9.49 62.95
C LEU A 9 -15.62 10.61 61.95
N LEU A 10 -14.93 11.68 62.36
CA LEU A 10 -14.35 12.67 61.44
C LEU A 10 -13.15 12.10 60.66
N MET A 11 -12.30 11.29 61.31
CA MET A 11 -11.19 10.59 60.64
C MET A 11 -11.70 9.48 59.69
N CYS A 12 -12.74 8.73 60.07
CA CYS A 12 -13.39 7.76 59.17
C CYS A 12 -14.23 8.43 58.08
N GLY A 13 -14.76 9.64 58.32
CA GLY A 13 -15.48 10.45 57.34
C GLY A 13 -14.58 11.14 56.30
N CYS A 14 -13.30 11.35 56.61
CA CYS A 14 -12.27 11.80 55.66
C CYS A 14 -11.57 10.65 54.91
N PHE A 15 -11.87 9.39 55.26
CA PHE A 15 -11.47 8.18 54.53
C PHE A 15 -12.69 7.41 53.98
N VAL A 16 -13.79 8.10 53.69
CA VAL A 16 -14.62 7.65 52.57
C VAL A 16 -13.74 7.82 51.36
N ALA A 17 -13.12 6.71 50.95
CA ALA A 17 -12.50 6.59 49.66
C ALA A 17 -13.39 7.32 48.66
N GLN A 18 -12.89 8.44 48.11
CA GLN A 18 -13.07 8.63 46.69
C GLN A 18 -12.68 7.27 46.13
N ALA A 19 -13.68 6.50 45.70
CA ALA A 19 -13.45 5.49 44.69
C ALA A 19 -12.80 6.28 43.57
N GLN A 20 -11.47 6.32 43.61
CA GLN A 20 -10.65 6.97 42.61
C GLN A 20 -11.10 6.27 41.35
N ASP A 21 -11.79 6.99 40.48
CA ASP A 21 -12.29 6.45 39.23
C ASP A 21 -11.02 6.01 38.48
N ASP A 22 -10.66 4.73 38.63
CA ASP A 22 -9.45 4.07 38.10
C ASP A 22 -9.43 4.08 36.56
N SER A 23 -10.43 4.70 35.93
CA SER A 23 -10.51 4.91 34.51
C SER A 23 -9.70 6.14 34.10
N GLN A 24 -8.58 5.90 33.40
CA GLN A 24 -7.92 6.95 32.61
C GLN A 24 -8.96 7.72 31.77
N PRO A 25 -8.87 9.06 31.69
CA PRO A 25 -9.81 9.86 30.93
C PRO A 25 -9.87 9.44 29.45
N ILE A 26 -11.01 9.66 28.81
CA ILE A 26 -11.18 9.46 27.38
C ILE A 26 -10.40 10.55 26.65
N ARG A 27 -9.35 10.15 25.94
CA ARG A 27 -8.47 11.07 25.21
C ARG A 27 -8.97 11.24 23.78
N ILE A 28 -9.08 12.47 23.30
CA ILE A 28 -9.47 12.77 21.91
C ILE A 28 -8.50 13.72 21.23
N TYR A 29 -8.29 13.53 19.92
CA TYR A 29 -7.55 14.45 19.06
C TYR A 29 -8.49 15.03 17.98
N PRO A 30 -9.11 16.20 18.23
CA PRO A 30 -10.16 16.73 17.36
C PRO A 30 -9.63 17.81 16.40
N TYR A 31 -8.47 17.61 15.79
CA TYR A 31 -7.88 18.58 14.84
C TYR A 31 -7.89 18.05 13.41
N ARG A 32 -8.07 18.95 12.44
CA ARG A 32 -8.06 18.60 11.01
C ARG A 32 -6.63 18.37 10.54
N VAL A 33 -6.50 17.56 9.50
CA VAL A 33 -5.27 17.53 8.72
C VAL A 33 -5.20 18.81 7.87
N ASN A 34 -4.20 19.64 8.14
CA ASN A 34 -3.76 20.69 7.24
C ASN A 34 -2.41 20.28 6.63
N PRO A 35 -2.33 20.05 5.30
CA PRO A 35 -1.11 19.58 4.64
C PRO A 35 0.13 20.46 4.85
N GLN A 36 -0.06 21.77 5.09
CA GLN A 36 1.03 22.72 5.25
C GLN A 36 1.83 22.52 6.55
N ASP A 37 1.21 21.91 7.57
CA ASP A 37 1.86 21.70 8.87
C ASP A 37 2.82 20.50 8.89
N TYR A 38 2.93 19.77 7.77
CA TYR A 38 3.74 18.57 7.68
C TYR A 38 5.11 18.89 7.05
N PRO A 39 6.23 18.53 7.71
CA PRO A 39 7.59 18.73 7.17
C PRO A 39 7.81 18.21 5.76
N ILE A 40 7.14 17.09 5.42
CA ILE A 40 7.21 16.51 4.09
C ILE A 40 6.73 17.47 3.00
N ASN A 41 5.91 18.49 3.33
CA ASN A 41 5.40 19.48 2.39
C ASN A 41 6.52 20.24 1.67
N GLU A 42 7.61 20.59 2.36
CA GLU A 42 8.79 21.23 1.77
C GLU A 42 9.58 20.29 0.83
N ARG A 43 9.36 18.98 0.97
CA ARG A 43 9.98 17.93 0.14
C ARG A 43 9.11 17.49 -1.03
N ARG A 44 7.84 17.93 -1.11
CA ARG A 44 6.93 17.49 -2.16
C ARG A 44 7.27 18.16 -3.49
N PRO A 45 7.45 17.40 -4.58
CA PRO A 45 7.55 17.97 -5.93
C PRO A 45 6.23 18.60 -6.38
N SER A 46 5.10 18.11 -5.83
CA SER A 46 3.76 18.58 -6.11
C SER A 46 3.07 18.91 -4.81
N LEU A 47 2.81 20.21 -4.59
CA LEU A 47 2.11 20.66 -3.40
C LEU A 47 0.71 20.02 -3.32
N PRO A 48 0.32 19.54 -2.12
CA PRO A 48 -0.99 18.98 -1.88
C PRO A 48 -2.06 20.07 -1.93
N ALA A 49 -3.30 19.67 -2.23
CA ALA A 49 -4.42 20.58 -2.20
C ALA A 49 -4.71 21.02 -0.76
N THR A 50 -5.06 22.30 -0.56
CA THR A 50 -5.55 22.82 0.72
C THR A 50 -7.08 22.85 0.73
N ARG A 51 -7.68 23.02 1.91
CA ARG A 51 -9.14 23.09 2.04
C ARG A 51 -9.72 24.35 1.40
N ASP A 52 -8.95 25.44 1.36
CA ASP A 52 -9.33 26.69 0.69
C ASP A 52 -9.62 26.50 -0.79
N LEU A 53 -8.89 25.59 -1.46
CA LEU A 53 -9.15 25.22 -2.85
C LEU A 53 -10.56 24.64 -3.05
N PHE A 54 -11.19 24.15 -1.98
CA PHE A 54 -12.53 23.58 -1.95
C PHE A 54 -13.53 24.45 -1.19
N SER A 55 -13.20 25.72 -0.93
CA SER A 55 -14.05 26.64 -0.14
C SER A 55 -14.38 26.09 1.25
N ASP A 56 -13.42 25.37 1.84
CA ASP A 56 -13.52 24.62 3.10
C ASP A 56 -14.79 23.72 3.26
N ARG A 57 -15.34 23.24 2.14
CA ARG A 57 -16.48 22.32 2.15
C ARG A 57 -16.27 21.15 1.19
N MET A 58 -17.08 20.10 1.35
CA MET A 58 -17.08 19.00 0.39
C MET A 58 -17.63 19.46 -0.95
N GLN A 59 -16.92 19.16 -2.04
CA GLN A 59 -17.32 19.47 -3.41
C GLN A 59 -17.76 18.20 -4.15
N PHE A 60 -18.64 18.33 -5.15
CA PHE A 60 -19.18 17.21 -5.91
C PHE A 60 -18.73 17.24 -7.37
N GLN A 61 -18.32 16.09 -7.91
CA GLN A 61 -17.77 15.97 -9.25
C GLN A 61 -18.36 14.77 -10.03
N HIS A 62 -18.82 15.03 -11.26
CA HIS A 62 -19.47 14.06 -12.14
C HIS A 62 -18.54 13.56 -13.28
N LYS A 63 -18.65 12.29 -13.66
CA LYS A 63 -17.78 11.64 -14.67
C LYS A 63 -18.11 11.89 -16.16
N ALA A 64 -19.21 12.54 -16.53
CA ALA A 64 -19.55 12.75 -17.95
C ALA A 64 -19.56 14.24 -18.35
N PHE A 65 -18.66 14.58 -19.27
CA PHE A 65 -18.59 15.85 -19.97
C PHE A 65 -18.99 15.57 -21.43
N ASP A 66 -20.25 15.76 -21.81
CA ASP A 66 -20.60 16.11 -23.19
C ASP A 66 -21.20 17.51 -23.15
N ARG A 67 -20.73 18.36 -24.07
CA ARG A 67 -20.76 19.82 -24.07
C ARG A 67 -22.15 20.46 -24.21
N ARG A 68 -23.26 19.76 -23.96
CA ARG A 68 -24.58 20.15 -24.47
C ARG A 68 -25.77 20.04 -23.52
N SER A 69 -25.57 19.80 -22.22
CA SER A 69 -26.69 19.68 -21.26
C SER A 69 -26.64 20.76 -20.20
N PHE A 70 -26.79 22.03 -20.61
CA PHE A 70 -27.13 23.11 -19.67
C PHE A 70 -28.62 23.03 -19.39
N LEU A 71 -29.01 22.46 -18.25
CA LEU A 71 -30.35 22.69 -17.72
C LEU A 71 -30.38 24.06 -17.05
N PRO A 72 -31.36 24.92 -17.36
CA PRO A 72 -31.68 26.07 -16.51
C PRO A 72 -32.02 25.57 -15.10
N GLY A 73 -31.29 26.04 -14.08
CA GLY A 73 -31.48 25.66 -12.67
C GLY A 73 -30.44 24.69 -12.09
N TYR A 74 -29.68 23.97 -12.92
CA TYR A 74 -28.41 23.31 -12.51
C TYR A 74 -27.19 24.14 -12.92
N ASP A 75 -27.44 25.34 -13.48
CA ASP A 75 -26.47 26.19 -14.14
C ASP A 75 -25.38 26.65 -13.16
N ARG A 76 -24.13 26.52 -13.62
CA ARG A 76 -22.88 26.98 -13.00
C ARG A 76 -22.34 26.25 -11.77
N THR A 77 -23.10 25.51 -10.98
CA THR A 77 -22.63 25.21 -9.61
C THR A 77 -21.96 23.85 -9.41
N GLY A 78 -21.91 22.97 -10.41
CA GLY A 78 -21.21 21.68 -10.36
C GLY A 78 -19.80 21.76 -10.94
N GLY A 79 -18.80 21.31 -10.18
CA GLY A 79 -17.39 21.26 -10.59
C GLY A 79 -17.24 20.76 -12.03
N SER A 80 -16.92 21.66 -12.95
CA SER A 80 -16.69 21.30 -14.35
C SER A 80 -15.36 20.55 -14.45
N SER A 81 -15.36 19.22 -14.41
CA SER A 81 -14.13 18.46 -14.62
C SER A 81 -13.94 18.12 -16.10
N VAL A 82 -12.79 18.44 -16.68
CA VAL A 82 -12.42 17.90 -17.99
C VAL A 82 -11.83 16.52 -17.81
N ARG A 83 -12.51 15.53 -18.40
CA ARG A 83 -11.87 14.30 -18.81
C ARG A 83 -10.91 14.68 -19.93
N LEU A 84 -9.61 14.64 -19.66
CA LEU A 84 -8.64 14.63 -20.75
C LEU A 84 -8.89 13.33 -21.52
N GLU A 85 -9.62 13.41 -22.62
CA GLU A 85 -9.94 12.22 -23.41
C GLU A 85 -8.63 11.58 -23.84
N GLU A 86 -8.56 10.25 -23.83
CA GLU A 86 -7.40 9.48 -24.31
C GLU A 86 -6.98 9.95 -25.73
N LYS A 87 -7.94 10.43 -26.53
CA LYS A 87 -7.73 10.99 -27.87
C LYS A 87 -6.95 12.31 -27.90
N ILE A 88 -6.95 13.12 -26.83
CA ILE A 88 -6.08 14.31 -26.70
C ILE A 88 -4.61 13.90 -26.70
N PHE A 89 -4.32 12.71 -26.17
CA PHE A 89 -2.96 12.17 -26.08
C PHE A 89 -2.52 11.50 -27.39
N ALA A 90 -3.48 10.97 -28.16
CA ALA A 90 -3.22 10.45 -29.51
C ALA A 90 -3.08 11.57 -30.57
N ASP A 91 -3.87 12.64 -30.46
CA ASP A 91 -3.93 13.73 -31.45
C ASP A 91 -3.11 14.97 -31.04
N GLY A 92 -2.48 14.97 -29.87
CA GLY A 92 -1.78 16.12 -29.27
C GLY A 92 -2.70 17.21 -28.68
N LEU A 93 -2.09 18.15 -27.95
CA LEU A 93 -2.79 19.31 -27.38
C LEU A 93 -3.30 20.24 -28.50
N LYS A 94 -4.62 20.36 -28.63
CA LYS A 94 -5.27 21.31 -29.53
C LYS A 94 -5.50 22.65 -28.82
N PRO A 95 -5.57 23.79 -29.55
CA PRO A 95 -5.80 25.12 -28.95
C PRO A 95 -7.00 25.20 -28.01
N LYS A 96 -8.07 24.45 -28.30
CA LYS A 96 -9.26 24.35 -27.43
C LYS A 96 -8.95 23.79 -26.02
N HIS A 97 -7.97 22.90 -25.89
CA HIS A 97 -7.58 22.33 -24.59
C HIS A 97 -6.80 23.35 -23.76
N LEU A 98 -5.89 24.10 -24.40
CA LEU A 98 -5.12 25.16 -23.76
C LEU A 98 -6.00 26.34 -23.32
N LYS A 99 -6.94 26.76 -24.18
CA LYS A 99 -7.93 27.80 -23.84
C LYS A 99 -8.77 27.39 -22.62
N TYR A 100 -9.15 26.12 -22.54
CA TYR A 100 -9.87 25.60 -21.39
C TYR A 100 -9.01 25.57 -20.12
N ALA A 101 -7.77 25.06 -20.19
CA ALA A 101 -6.85 25.04 -19.05
C ALA A 101 -6.67 26.45 -18.45
N LYS A 102 -6.53 27.47 -19.31
CA LYS A 102 -6.50 28.88 -18.90
C LYS A 102 -7.80 29.32 -18.23
N SER A 103 -8.95 28.92 -18.77
CA SER A 103 -10.25 29.28 -18.17
C SER A 103 -10.46 28.67 -16.78
N VAL A 104 -9.89 27.49 -16.51
CA VAL A 104 -10.00 26.81 -15.19
C VAL A 104 -9.36 27.64 -14.09
N ARG A 105 -8.23 28.29 -14.38
CA ARG A 105 -7.51 29.15 -13.41
C ARG A 105 -8.42 30.22 -12.79
N ASN A 106 -9.31 30.78 -13.60
CA ASN A 106 -10.15 31.93 -13.26
C ASN A 106 -11.61 31.56 -12.98
N SER A 107 -11.94 30.26 -12.88
CA SER A 107 -13.31 29.81 -12.69
C SER A 107 -13.59 29.47 -11.24
N ASP A 108 -14.66 30.04 -10.70
CA ASP A 108 -15.19 29.72 -9.36
C ASP A 108 -15.83 28.33 -9.29
N ASN A 109 -16.12 27.72 -10.45
CA ASN A 109 -16.94 26.51 -10.56
C ASN A 109 -16.23 25.34 -11.26
N THR A 110 -14.95 25.49 -11.60
CA THR A 110 -14.16 24.48 -12.29
C THR A 110 -13.12 23.94 -11.33
N PHE A 111 -13.55 23.01 -10.48
CA PHE A 111 -12.68 22.31 -9.56
C PHE A 111 -12.19 21.04 -10.23
N LYS A 112 -10.91 21.02 -10.57
CA LYS A 112 -10.12 19.87 -11.04
C LYS A 112 -10.22 19.54 -12.53
N LEU A 113 -9.11 19.79 -13.21
CA LEU A 113 -8.57 18.84 -14.19
C LEU A 113 -7.84 17.76 -13.39
N ALA A 114 -8.58 16.76 -12.89
CA ALA A 114 -7.98 15.45 -12.68
C ALA A 114 -8.06 14.77 -14.04
N GLY A 115 -6.94 14.63 -14.77
CA GLY A 115 -6.98 13.90 -16.03
C GLY A 115 -7.39 12.46 -15.75
N TYR A 116 -8.66 12.14 -16.01
CA TYR A 116 -9.27 10.87 -15.64
C TYR A 116 -9.15 9.86 -16.78
N LYS A 117 -8.62 8.67 -16.44
CA LYS A 117 -8.72 7.41 -17.19
C LYS A 117 -8.11 7.42 -18.60
N ILE A 118 -6.84 6.99 -18.70
CA ILE A 118 -6.29 6.41 -19.93
C ILE A 118 -7.00 5.05 -20.14
N PHE A 119 -8.04 5.03 -20.98
CA PHE A 119 -8.85 3.83 -21.23
C PHE A 119 -8.91 3.50 -22.72
N ARG A 120 -8.19 2.43 -23.09
CA ARG A 120 -8.37 1.67 -24.33
C ARG A 120 -8.27 2.51 -25.60
N THR A 121 -7.07 2.50 -26.16
CA THR A 121 -6.95 2.55 -27.61
C THR A 121 -7.42 1.27 -28.31
N PRO A 122 -8.01 1.37 -29.53
CA PRO A 122 -8.90 0.35 -30.09
C PRO A 122 -8.26 -0.99 -30.54
N LYS A 123 -7.00 -1.26 -30.20
CA LYS A 123 -6.26 -2.47 -30.63
C LYS A 123 -5.75 -3.35 -29.49
N VAL A 124 -6.04 -2.99 -28.23
CA VAL A 124 -5.56 -3.72 -27.04
C VAL A 124 -6.72 -4.40 -26.32
N ALA A 125 -6.64 -5.73 -26.20
CA ALA A 125 -7.57 -6.52 -25.40
C ALA A 125 -7.15 -6.50 -23.92
N HIS A 126 -8.10 -6.14 -23.04
CA HIS A 126 -8.03 -6.09 -21.57
C HIS A 126 -7.56 -4.78 -20.92
N GLN A 127 -7.93 -4.60 -19.65
CA GLN A 127 -7.71 -3.44 -18.78
C GLN A 127 -6.23 -3.23 -18.42
N ASN A 128 -5.32 -3.37 -19.39
CA ASN A 128 -3.90 -3.08 -19.20
C ASN A 128 -3.70 -1.58 -19.39
N TYR A 129 -3.87 -0.84 -18.30
CA TYR A 129 -3.68 0.61 -18.18
C TYR A 129 -2.31 1.12 -18.69
N ASN A 130 -1.36 0.21 -18.95
CA ASN A 130 0.03 0.49 -19.24
C ASN A 130 0.41 0.39 -20.73
N GLU A 131 -0.38 -0.24 -21.60
CA GLU A 131 0.08 -0.54 -22.98
C GLU A 131 0.31 0.70 -23.89
N ARG A 132 0.05 1.92 -23.40
CA ARG A 132 0.40 3.18 -24.10
C ARG A 132 0.98 4.27 -23.21
N ALA A 133 1.28 4.01 -21.94
CA ALA A 133 1.88 5.02 -21.06
C ALA A 133 3.32 5.38 -21.47
N HIS A 134 3.96 4.56 -22.30
CA HIS A 134 5.40 4.61 -22.57
C HIS A 134 5.81 5.52 -23.75
N ILE A 135 4.96 6.47 -24.16
CA ILE A 135 5.42 7.58 -25.01
C ILE A 135 6.07 8.60 -24.06
N ALA A 136 7.39 8.51 -23.90
CA ALA A 136 8.16 9.47 -23.10
C ALA A 136 7.83 10.91 -23.52
N GLY A 137 7.65 11.80 -22.54
CA GLY A 137 7.37 13.23 -22.74
C GLY A 137 5.89 13.56 -22.90
N SER A 138 5.10 12.81 -23.68
CA SER A 138 3.75 13.33 -24.03
C SER A 138 2.82 13.55 -22.83
N TYR A 139 2.75 12.61 -21.87
CA TYR A 139 1.87 12.75 -20.70
C TYR A 139 2.42 13.68 -19.60
N SER A 140 3.73 13.63 -19.33
CA SER A 140 4.40 14.53 -18.38
C SER A 140 4.33 15.97 -18.86
N ASP A 141 4.64 16.22 -20.14
CA ASP A 141 4.60 17.56 -20.74
C ASP A 141 3.17 18.09 -20.77
N ILE A 142 2.17 17.22 -20.97
CA ILE A 142 0.76 17.61 -20.86
C ILE A 142 0.45 18.00 -19.41
N SER A 143 0.85 17.19 -18.43
CA SER A 143 0.61 17.47 -17.01
C SER A 143 1.23 18.81 -16.59
N GLU A 144 2.49 19.06 -16.96
CA GLU A 144 3.21 20.31 -16.71
C GLU A 144 2.53 21.51 -17.40
N LYS A 145 2.26 21.43 -18.70
CA LYS A 145 1.57 22.50 -19.44
C LYS A 145 0.20 22.81 -18.86
N PHE A 146 -0.53 21.80 -18.38
CA PHE A 146 -1.82 22.02 -17.72
C PHE A 146 -1.64 22.72 -16.37
N TYR A 147 -0.63 22.34 -15.59
CA TYR A 147 -0.32 23.01 -14.34
C TYR A 147 0.09 24.47 -14.56
N ASP A 148 0.94 24.77 -15.53
CA ASP A 148 1.36 26.14 -15.84
C ASP A 148 0.18 27.05 -16.20
N LEU A 149 -0.82 26.49 -16.89
CA LEU A 149 -2.01 27.22 -17.33
C LEU A 149 -3.09 27.33 -16.24
N ALA A 150 -3.35 26.26 -15.48
CA ALA A 150 -4.45 26.16 -14.52
C ALA A 150 -4.03 26.41 -13.06
N GLY A 151 -2.73 26.39 -12.76
CA GLY A 151 -2.17 26.55 -11.42
C GLY A 151 -2.61 25.45 -10.44
N PRO A 152 -2.74 25.78 -9.14
CA PRO A 152 -3.16 24.83 -8.09
C PRO A 152 -4.52 24.15 -8.31
N ARG A 153 -5.38 24.69 -9.20
CA ARG A 153 -6.65 24.07 -9.60
C ARG A 153 -6.47 22.82 -10.47
N PHE A 154 -5.28 22.61 -11.04
CA PHE A 154 -4.90 21.32 -11.62
C PHE A 154 -4.34 20.40 -10.52
N LEU A 155 -5.09 19.36 -10.16
CA LEU A 155 -4.65 18.42 -9.13
C LEU A 155 -3.74 17.30 -9.65
N GLY A 156 -3.62 17.15 -10.97
CA GLY A 156 -2.78 16.12 -11.57
C GLY A 156 -3.56 15.06 -12.31
N LEU A 157 -2.86 14.06 -12.82
CA LEU A 157 -3.46 12.92 -13.50
C LEU A 157 -3.87 11.86 -12.48
N GLN A 158 -4.94 11.13 -12.76
CA GLN A 158 -5.45 10.13 -11.83
C GLN A 158 -4.59 8.86 -11.84
N PHE A 159 -4.09 8.42 -10.68
CA PHE A 159 -3.60 7.05 -10.48
C PHE A 159 -4.78 6.15 -10.11
N GLY A 160 -5.58 5.82 -11.12
CA GLY A 160 -6.86 5.11 -10.96
C GLY A 160 -6.71 3.60 -11.11
N GLU A 161 -7.05 2.83 -10.07
CA GLU A 161 -7.04 1.36 -10.08
C GLU A 161 -5.68 0.69 -10.27
N SER A 162 -4.60 1.46 -10.44
CA SER A 162 -3.24 0.96 -10.67
C SER A 162 -2.65 0.23 -9.46
N ASP A 163 -3.03 0.60 -8.23
CA ASP A 163 -2.61 -0.09 -7.00
C ASP A 163 -3.16 -1.53 -6.95
N ALA A 164 -4.46 -1.69 -7.21
CA ALA A 164 -5.08 -2.99 -7.37
C ALA A 164 -4.52 -3.72 -8.59
N SER A 165 -4.24 -3.01 -9.69
CA SER A 165 -3.65 -3.61 -10.89
C SER A 165 -2.29 -4.24 -10.59
N TYR A 166 -1.40 -3.55 -9.86
CA TYR A 166 -0.18 -4.14 -9.34
C TYR A 166 -0.49 -5.38 -8.50
N LEU A 167 -1.30 -5.25 -7.46
CA LEU A 167 -1.59 -6.34 -6.52
C LEU A 167 -2.35 -7.53 -7.14
N ASN A 168 -2.90 -7.37 -8.35
CA ASN A 168 -3.79 -8.34 -9.00
C ASN A 168 -3.30 -8.88 -10.34
N LEU A 169 -2.49 -8.13 -11.07
CA LEU A 169 -2.05 -8.38 -12.45
C LEU A 169 -0.51 -8.42 -12.59
N SER A 170 0.24 -8.20 -11.50
CA SER A 170 1.73 -8.24 -11.50
C SER A 170 2.42 -9.58 -11.79
N PRO A 171 1.76 -10.78 -11.89
CA PRO A 171 2.42 -11.95 -12.49
C PRO A 171 3.07 -11.69 -13.84
N GLY A 172 2.62 -10.64 -14.56
CA GLY A 172 3.23 -10.21 -15.80
C GLY A 172 4.27 -9.09 -15.67
N TYR A 173 4.48 -8.46 -14.52
CA TYR A 173 5.39 -7.30 -14.40
C TYR A 173 6.54 -7.55 -13.43
N ILE A 174 6.44 -8.59 -12.59
CA ILE A 174 7.45 -8.98 -11.62
C ILE A 174 7.61 -10.48 -11.73
N SER A 175 8.55 -10.93 -12.57
CA SER A 175 9.02 -12.31 -12.58
C SER A 175 10.52 -12.36 -12.34
N PRO A 176 10.96 -13.04 -11.27
CA PRO A 176 10.15 -13.75 -10.26
C PRO A 176 9.51 -12.80 -9.26
N MET A 177 8.37 -13.20 -8.67
CA MET A 177 7.75 -12.42 -7.58
C MET A 177 8.50 -12.61 -6.26
N SER A 178 8.91 -11.50 -5.66
CA SER A 178 9.50 -11.42 -4.31
C SER A 178 8.64 -12.14 -3.25
N ARG A 179 9.29 -12.80 -2.28
CA ARG A 179 8.63 -13.41 -1.10
C ARG A 179 8.97 -12.72 0.22
N ASP A 180 9.87 -11.76 0.18
CA ASP A 180 10.17 -10.89 1.30
C ASP A 180 9.33 -9.61 1.23
N HIS A 181 8.89 -9.16 2.41
CA HIS A 181 8.05 -7.98 2.58
C HIS A 181 8.76 -6.68 2.17
N ARG A 182 10.05 -6.52 2.50
CA ARG A 182 10.82 -5.31 2.09
C ARG A 182 11.02 -5.30 0.58
N ARG A 183 11.35 -6.46 -0.02
CA ARG A 183 11.48 -6.58 -1.48
C ARG A 183 10.15 -6.34 -2.21
N GLN A 184 9.02 -6.86 -1.72
CA GLN A 184 7.69 -6.55 -2.26
C GLN A 184 7.37 -5.05 -2.22
N TYR A 185 7.78 -4.36 -1.16
CA TYR A 185 7.69 -2.90 -1.08
C TYR A 185 8.56 -2.21 -2.14
N LEU A 186 9.82 -2.64 -2.31
CA LEU A 186 10.71 -2.07 -3.34
C LEU A 186 10.15 -2.30 -4.75
N ASP A 187 9.62 -3.49 -5.04
CA ASP A 187 8.96 -3.80 -6.32
C ASP A 187 7.74 -2.91 -6.55
N TYR A 188 6.95 -2.66 -5.49
CA TYR A 188 5.80 -1.77 -5.54
C TYR A 188 6.23 -0.32 -5.79
N GLN A 189 7.31 0.12 -5.15
CA GLN A 189 7.89 1.45 -5.38
C GLN A 189 8.40 1.61 -6.81
N ARG A 190 9.07 0.59 -7.38
CA ARG A 190 9.49 0.63 -8.79
C ARG A 190 8.30 0.76 -9.74
N TYR A 191 7.22 0.00 -9.49
CA TYR A 191 6.00 0.10 -10.29
C TYR A 191 5.38 1.50 -10.22
N PHE A 192 5.25 2.04 -9.00
CA PHE A 192 4.67 3.36 -8.80
C PHE A 192 5.55 4.46 -9.40
N GLU A 193 6.86 4.43 -9.17
CA GLU A 193 7.82 5.38 -9.74
C GLU A 193 7.76 5.37 -11.26
N HIS A 194 7.74 4.17 -11.86
CA HIS A 194 7.61 4.02 -13.30
C HIS A 194 6.34 4.70 -13.81
N TYR A 195 5.18 4.37 -13.24
CA TYR A 195 3.91 4.98 -13.67
C TYR A 195 3.89 6.50 -13.43
N GLY A 196 4.30 6.94 -12.24
CA GLY A 196 4.35 8.35 -11.83
C GLY A 196 5.22 9.19 -12.76
N ASN A 197 6.40 8.70 -13.13
CA ASN A 197 7.30 9.38 -14.07
C ASN A 197 6.65 9.62 -15.44
N HIS A 198 5.80 8.70 -15.92
CA HIS A 198 5.10 8.89 -17.19
C HIS A 198 4.01 9.95 -17.09
N ILE A 199 3.29 10.03 -15.96
CA ILE A 199 2.17 10.98 -15.79
C ILE A 199 2.58 12.33 -15.16
N GLY A 200 3.88 12.60 -15.06
CA GLY A 200 4.43 13.86 -14.55
C GLY A 200 4.47 13.99 -13.03
N ASN A 201 4.36 12.89 -12.26
CA ASN A 201 4.51 12.86 -10.80
C ASN A 201 3.64 13.86 -10.00
N ARG A 202 2.55 14.34 -10.61
CA ARG A 202 1.47 15.12 -9.97
C ARG A 202 0.20 14.30 -10.06
N VAL A 203 -0.23 13.72 -8.94
CA VAL A 203 -1.16 12.59 -8.96
C VAL A 203 -2.37 12.81 -8.05
N VAL A 204 -3.56 12.54 -8.59
CA VAL A 204 -4.76 12.29 -7.79
C VAL A 204 -4.84 10.80 -7.50
N LEU A 205 -4.63 10.40 -6.24
CA LEU A 205 -4.69 8.98 -5.88
C LEU A 205 -6.15 8.54 -5.83
N HIS A 206 -6.45 7.42 -6.50
CA HIS A 206 -7.76 6.79 -6.46
C HIS A 206 -7.55 5.30 -6.23
N VAL A 207 -7.33 4.98 -4.96
CA VAL A 207 -6.87 3.67 -4.46
C VAL A 207 -8.03 2.71 -4.30
N ASN A 208 -7.78 1.40 -4.38
CA ASN A 208 -8.74 0.32 -4.20
C ASN A 208 -8.36 -0.67 -3.08
N GLU A 209 -7.12 -0.63 -2.62
CA GLU A 209 -6.56 -1.58 -1.65
C GLU A 209 -5.82 -0.79 -0.54
N GLY A 210 -5.38 -1.47 0.53
CA GLY A 210 -4.74 -0.86 1.72
C GLY A 210 -3.32 -0.28 1.51
N THR A 211 -2.99 0.21 0.31
CA THR A 211 -1.64 0.68 -0.08
C THR A 211 -1.45 2.20 -0.01
N SER A 212 -2.46 2.93 0.47
CA SER A 212 -2.48 4.39 0.55
C SER A 212 -1.24 5.00 1.20
N HIS A 213 -0.73 4.39 2.28
CA HIS A 213 0.43 4.86 3.03
C HIS A 213 1.68 5.00 2.14
N TYR A 214 1.99 3.95 1.38
CA TYR A 214 3.16 3.92 0.51
C TYR A 214 3.09 4.99 -0.59
N LEU A 215 1.90 5.21 -1.15
CA LEU A 215 1.67 6.17 -2.22
C LEU A 215 1.68 7.62 -1.74
N MET A 216 1.08 7.91 -0.57
CA MET A 216 1.06 9.26 -0.02
C MET A 216 2.42 9.70 0.50
N LYS A 217 3.19 8.76 1.08
CA LYS A 217 4.60 8.97 1.47
C LYS A 217 5.47 9.37 0.30
N GLU A 218 5.12 8.95 -0.92
CA GLU A 218 5.93 9.28 -2.08
C GLU A 218 5.98 10.78 -2.39
N GLY A 219 5.03 11.57 -1.89
CA GLY A 219 5.02 13.03 -2.00
C GLY A 219 4.47 13.56 -3.33
N THR A 220 4.02 12.68 -4.22
CA THR A 220 3.46 13.02 -5.55
C THR A 220 1.94 13.19 -5.54
N ALA A 221 1.28 12.71 -4.49
CA ALA A 221 -0.15 12.81 -4.30
C ALA A 221 -0.59 14.23 -3.93
N THR A 222 -1.60 14.77 -4.61
CA THR A 222 -2.20 16.08 -4.28
C THR A 222 -3.46 15.97 -3.43
N ILE A 223 -4.21 14.89 -3.64
CA ILE A 223 -5.37 14.45 -2.85
C ILE A 223 -5.44 12.93 -2.97
N ALA A 224 -6.05 12.26 -1.98
CA ALA A 224 -6.26 10.84 -2.02
C ALA A 224 -7.73 10.46 -1.83
N GLU A 225 -8.21 9.59 -2.71
CA GLU A 225 -9.60 9.19 -2.77
C GLU A 225 -9.73 7.67 -2.62
N ALA A 226 -10.66 7.24 -1.77
CA ALA A 226 -11.06 5.84 -1.74
C ALA A 226 -12.01 5.55 -2.90
N GLN A 227 -11.59 4.68 -3.82
CA GLN A 227 -12.47 4.15 -4.84
C GLN A 227 -13.40 3.10 -4.22
N THR A 228 -14.64 3.49 -3.92
CA THR A 228 -15.68 2.60 -3.42
C THR A 228 -16.37 1.95 -4.63
N PHE A 229 -15.65 1.06 -5.32
CA PHE A 229 -16.22 0.16 -6.30
C PHE A 229 -16.78 -1.06 -5.60
N TYR A 230 -18.04 -1.41 -5.85
CA TYR A 230 -18.56 -2.69 -5.39
C TYR A 230 -18.08 -3.88 -6.20
N ARG A 231 -17.40 -3.64 -7.34
CA ARG A 231 -16.48 -4.62 -7.94
C ARG A 231 -15.20 -4.83 -7.13
N GLY A 232 -14.98 -4.09 -6.04
CA GLY A 232 -13.79 -4.11 -5.19
C GLY A 232 -13.82 -5.18 -4.11
N LYS A 233 -12.66 -5.39 -3.46
CA LYS A 233 -12.39 -6.45 -2.48
C LYS A 233 -12.44 -5.97 -1.03
N VAL A 234 -12.59 -4.67 -0.85
CA VAL A 234 -12.41 -3.98 0.43
C VAL A 234 -13.74 -3.33 0.79
N ASN A 235 -14.19 -3.56 2.02
CA ASN A 235 -15.33 -2.83 2.56
C ASN A 235 -14.98 -1.33 2.65
N PRO A 236 -15.82 -0.40 2.17
CA PRO A 236 -15.56 1.03 2.21
C PRO A 236 -15.10 1.57 3.57
N LEU A 237 -15.69 1.12 4.68
CA LEU A 237 -15.31 1.58 6.02
C LEU A 237 -13.85 1.17 6.33
N VAL A 238 -13.53 -0.10 6.12
CA VAL A 238 -12.16 -0.64 6.26
C VAL A 238 -11.17 0.08 5.35
N HIS A 239 -11.58 0.46 4.14
CA HIS A 239 -10.74 1.23 3.24
C HIS A 239 -10.38 2.61 3.81
N TYR A 240 -11.35 3.29 4.42
CA TYR A 240 -11.12 4.59 5.07
C TYR A 240 -10.25 4.49 6.33
N VAL A 241 -10.21 3.35 7.03
CA VAL A 241 -9.24 3.11 8.12
C VAL A 241 -7.81 3.36 7.64
N PHE A 242 -7.44 2.82 6.47
CA PHE A 242 -6.11 3.04 5.87
C PHE A 242 -5.94 4.45 5.28
N LEU A 243 -7.00 5.00 4.68
CA LEU A 243 -6.91 6.30 4.02
C LEU A 243 -6.77 7.44 5.06
N ARG A 244 -7.56 7.42 6.14
CA ARG A 244 -7.52 8.38 7.25
C ARG A 244 -6.20 8.33 8.00
N GLY A 245 -5.71 7.13 8.32
CA GLY A 245 -4.41 6.97 8.98
C GLY A 245 -3.26 7.51 8.12
N ALA A 246 -3.23 7.19 6.83
CA ALA A 246 -2.26 7.75 5.89
C ALA A 246 -2.36 9.28 5.79
N SER A 247 -3.58 9.83 5.75
CA SER A 247 -3.83 11.28 5.74
C SER A 247 -3.23 11.98 6.96
N LYS A 248 -3.45 11.43 8.16
CA LYS A 248 -2.89 11.94 9.41
C LYS A 248 -1.39 11.75 9.53
N GLN A 249 -0.83 10.75 8.87
CA GLN A 249 0.61 10.49 8.91
C GLN A 249 1.38 11.37 7.91
N TYR A 250 0.83 11.61 6.72
CA TYR A 250 1.56 12.25 5.60
C TYR A 250 1.00 13.61 5.15
N GLY A 251 -0.08 14.10 5.76
CA GLY A 251 -0.64 15.42 5.47
C GLY A 251 -1.30 15.53 4.10
N ILE A 252 -2.31 14.69 3.82
CA ILE A 252 -3.05 14.69 2.54
C ILE A 252 -4.56 14.76 2.77
N LEU A 253 -5.26 15.59 2.01
CA LEU A 253 -6.72 15.67 2.07
C LEU A 253 -7.39 14.44 1.44
N LEU A 254 -8.57 14.12 1.96
CA LEU A 254 -9.34 12.93 1.60
C LEU A 254 -10.48 13.24 0.63
N GLY A 255 -10.86 12.25 -0.17
CA GLY A 255 -12.12 12.25 -0.91
C GLY A 255 -12.62 10.84 -1.20
N MET A 256 -13.70 10.75 -1.97
CA MET A 256 -14.34 9.49 -2.33
C MET A 256 -14.56 9.39 -3.83
N GLY A 257 -14.38 8.19 -4.39
CA GLY A 257 -14.82 7.85 -5.74
C GLY A 257 -15.84 6.72 -5.75
N PHE A 258 -17.11 7.02 -5.99
CA PHE A 258 -18.20 6.04 -6.00
C PHE A 258 -18.50 5.47 -7.39
N SER A 259 -18.80 4.18 -7.45
CA SER A 259 -19.32 3.49 -8.65
C SER A 259 -20.71 2.93 -8.42
N THR A 260 -21.56 3.15 -9.42
CA THR A 260 -22.89 2.53 -9.55
C THR A 260 -22.82 1.06 -9.95
N THR A 261 -21.62 0.53 -10.21
CA THR A 261 -21.41 -0.85 -10.68
C THR A 261 -20.94 -1.81 -9.60
N THR A 262 -21.52 -3.00 -9.60
CA THR A 262 -21.15 -4.15 -8.76
C THR A 262 -20.69 -5.31 -9.67
N PRO A 263 -20.27 -6.47 -9.13
CA PRO A 263 -20.01 -7.68 -9.92
C PRO A 263 -21.29 -8.23 -10.57
N HIS A 264 -22.47 -7.76 -10.16
CA HIS A 264 -23.77 -8.31 -10.52
C HIS A 264 -24.60 -7.40 -11.45
N GLY A 265 -24.08 -6.23 -11.83
CA GLY A 265 -24.73 -5.29 -12.74
C GLY A 265 -24.32 -3.85 -12.48
N GLY A 266 -24.87 -2.90 -13.25
CA GLY A 266 -24.68 -1.47 -13.04
C GLY A 266 -25.98 -0.72 -12.87
N MET A 267 -26.05 0.17 -11.87
CA MET A 267 -27.24 0.98 -11.66
C MET A 267 -27.32 2.03 -12.74
N SER A 268 -28.47 2.12 -13.38
CA SER A 268 -28.75 3.10 -14.42
C SER A 268 -30.25 3.37 -14.52
N PHE A 269 -30.61 4.64 -14.64
CA PHE A 269 -31.97 5.08 -14.92
C PHE A 269 -32.05 5.46 -16.39
N HIS A 270 -32.71 4.62 -17.19
CA HIS A 270 -32.92 4.87 -18.62
C HIS A 270 -34.30 5.49 -18.84
N SER A 271 -34.43 6.37 -19.84
CA SER A 271 -35.73 6.91 -20.20
C SER A 271 -36.65 5.81 -20.78
N PRO A 272 -37.98 5.95 -20.71
CA PRO A 272 -38.91 5.03 -21.37
C PRO A 272 -38.59 4.83 -22.86
N GLU A 273 -38.26 5.89 -23.58
CA GLU A 273 -37.94 5.88 -25.02
C GLU A 273 -36.73 5.01 -25.31
N ASN A 274 -35.70 5.10 -24.46
CA ASN A 274 -34.50 4.28 -24.55
C ASN A 274 -34.78 2.80 -24.34
N ILE A 275 -35.58 2.48 -23.32
CA ILE A 275 -36.04 1.12 -23.07
C ILE A 275 -36.74 0.64 -24.35
N HIS A 276 -37.78 1.31 -24.83
CA HIS A 276 -38.47 0.94 -26.08
C HIS A 276 -37.52 0.76 -27.27
N TRP A 277 -36.59 1.69 -27.48
CA TRP A 277 -35.57 1.59 -28.53
C TRP A 277 -34.77 0.29 -28.43
N ALA A 278 -34.20 -0.02 -27.26
CA ALA A 278 -33.39 -1.23 -27.15
C ALA A 278 -34.21 -2.52 -27.23
N LYS A 279 -35.49 -2.50 -26.86
CA LYS A 279 -36.41 -3.63 -27.06
C LYS A 279 -36.53 -3.91 -28.55
N ARG A 280 -36.78 -2.85 -29.35
CA ARG A 280 -36.83 -2.94 -30.81
C ARG A 280 -35.53 -3.46 -31.40
N GLU A 281 -34.38 -2.95 -30.95
CA GLU A 281 -33.08 -3.38 -31.48
C GLU A 281 -32.75 -4.84 -31.11
N ILE A 282 -33.16 -5.32 -29.93
CA ILE A 282 -33.03 -6.73 -29.56
C ILE A 282 -33.93 -7.61 -30.43
N ILE A 283 -35.19 -7.22 -30.62
CA ILE A 283 -36.15 -7.95 -31.46
C ILE A 283 -35.67 -8.00 -32.92
N LYS A 284 -35.19 -6.88 -33.46
CA LYS A 284 -34.60 -6.82 -34.81
C LYS A 284 -33.40 -7.75 -34.96
N ALA A 285 -32.56 -7.87 -33.94
CA ALA A 285 -31.33 -8.64 -34.02
C ALA A 285 -31.50 -10.14 -33.74
N TYR A 286 -32.51 -10.53 -32.96
CA TYR A 286 -32.66 -11.91 -32.46
C TYR A 286 -34.07 -12.51 -32.61
N GLY A 287 -35.02 -11.77 -33.21
CA GLY A 287 -36.43 -12.16 -33.26
C GLY A 287 -37.16 -11.97 -31.91
N GLU A 288 -38.38 -12.47 -31.82
CA GLU A 288 -39.19 -12.41 -30.58
C GLU A 288 -38.64 -13.33 -29.47
N LEU A 289 -37.84 -14.34 -29.83
CA LEU A 289 -37.15 -15.25 -28.92
C LEU A 289 -35.85 -14.59 -28.43
N ILE A 290 -35.96 -13.84 -27.34
CA ILE A 290 -34.81 -13.14 -26.74
C ILE A 290 -33.81 -14.18 -26.17
N PRO A 291 -32.54 -14.22 -26.63
CA PRO A 291 -31.58 -15.26 -26.26
C PRO A 291 -31.12 -15.20 -24.80
N ASP A 292 -30.73 -16.36 -24.24
CA ASP A 292 -30.14 -16.48 -22.91
C ASP A 292 -28.85 -15.61 -22.80
N PRO A 293 -28.71 -14.81 -21.73
CA PRO A 293 -27.57 -13.93 -21.47
C PRO A 293 -26.15 -14.53 -21.52
N LYS A 294 -25.99 -15.85 -21.57
CA LYS A 294 -24.66 -16.47 -21.43
C LYS A 294 -23.74 -16.35 -22.64
N HIS A 295 -24.22 -15.97 -23.83
CA HIS A 295 -23.44 -15.99 -25.09
C HIS A 295 -23.57 -14.70 -25.93
N TYR A 296 -23.06 -13.56 -25.43
CA TYR A 296 -23.13 -12.29 -26.17
C TYR A 296 -21.93 -12.06 -27.11
N PRO A 297 -22.12 -11.98 -28.44
CA PRO A 297 -21.07 -11.50 -29.33
C PRO A 297 -20.85 -9.99 -29.14
N THR A 298 -19.60 -9.58 -28.94
CA THR A 298 -19.20 -8.19 -28.64
C THR A 298 -19.14 -7.27 -29.87
N THR A 299 -19.56 -7.74 -31.05
CA THR A 299 -19.28 -7.12 -32.35
C THR A 299 -20.52 -6.51 -33.05
N VAL A 300 -21.70 -6.49 -32.41
CA VAL A 300 -22.97 -6.10 -33.07
C VAL A 300 -23.63 -4.88 -32.40
N PRO A 301 -24.31 -3.97 -33.14
CA PRO A 301 -25.12 -2.86 -32.58
C PRO A 301 -26.09 -3.27 -31.44
N ALA A 302 -26.62 -4.50 -31.50
CA ALA A 302 -27.46 -5.10 -30.46
C ALA A 302 -26.77 -5.26 -29.09
N TYR A 303 -25.43 -5.26 -29.02
CA TYR A 303 -24.70 -5.35 -27.76
C TYR A 303 -25.04 -4.20 -26.79
N LYS A 304 -25.23 -2.98 -27.31
CA LYS A 304 -25.61 -1.81 -26.49
C LYS A 304 -27.02 -1.97 -25.92
N ALA A 305 -27.96 -2.41 -26.77
CA ALA A 305 -29.34 -2.67 -26.40
C ALA A 305 -29.44 -3.81 -25.37
N LEU A 306 -28.75 -4.92 -25.60
CA LEU A 306 -28.64 -6.05 -24.68
C LEU A 306 -28.02 -5.64 -23.34
N ARG A 307 -26.95 -4.83 -23.35
CA ARG A 307 -26.34 -4.31 -22.12
C ARG A 307 -27.31 -3.46 -21.31
N MET A 308 -28.07 -2.59 -21.99
CA MET A 308 -29.10 -1.76 -21.36
C MET A 308 -30.26 -2.59 -20.78
N TYR A 309 -30.66 -3.68 -21.43
CA TYR A 309 -31.74 -4.54 -20.94
C TYR A 309 -31.32 -5.53 -19.85
N PHE A 310 -30.14 -6.13 -20.00
CA PHE A 310 -29.72 -7.29 -19.21
C PHE A 310 -28.60 -7.02 -18.22
N GLN A 311 -27.85 -5.91 -18.34
CA GLN A 311 -26.71 -5.65 -17.46
C GLN A 311 -26.89 -4.40 -16.60
N THR A 312 -27.74 -3.46 -17.00
CA THR A 312 -28.01 -2.24 -16.23
C THR A 312 -29.51 -2.00 -16.05
N SER A 313 -29.91 -1.59 -14.85
CA SER A 313 -31.30 -1.17 -14.54
C SER A 313 -31.29 -0.39 -13.23
N SER A 314 -32.44 0.18 -12.82
CA SER A 314 -32.53 0.94 -11.59
C SER A 314 -32.26 0.12 -10.34
N ASP A 315 -32.48 -1.19 -10.39
CA ASP A 315 -32.33 -2.15 -9.28
C ASP A 315 -31.11 -3.10 -9.43
N ARG A 316 -30.32 -2.96 -10.50
CA ARG A 316 -29.06 -3.70 -10.68
C ARG A 316 -27.90 -2.83 -10.26
N GLY A 317 -26.93 -3.37 -9.52
CA GLY A 317 -25.76 -2.59 -9.09
C GLY A 317 -25.89 -2.06 -7.65
N SER A 318 -25.22 -0.96 -7.36
CA SER A 318 -25.17 -0.36 -6.01
C SER A 318 -26.49 0.35 -5.71
N SER A 319 -27.18 0.04 -4.61
CA SER A 319 -28.46 0.67 -4.25
C SER A 319 -28.32 2.16 -3.92
N LEU A 320 -29.38 2.97 -4.10
CA LEU A 320 -29.31 4.40 -3.76
C LEU A 320 -29.13 4.63 -2.26
N SER A 321 -29.72 3.77 -1.41
CA SER A 321 -29.47 3.77 0.03
C SER A 321 -27.99 3.66 0.37
N LEU A 322 -27.27 2.76 -0.31
CA LEU A 322 -25.85 2.56 -0.05
C LEU A 322 -25.04 3.77 -0.51
N PHE A 323 -25.38 4.32 -1.67
CA PHE A 323 -24.79 5.57 -2.15
C PHE A 323 -25.03 6.73 -1.18
N ARG A 324 -26.25 6.81 -0.61
CA ARG A 324 -26.66 7.82 0.37
C ARG A 324 -25.80 7.75 1.62
N ARG A 325 -25.74 6.57 2.24
CA ARG A 325 -24.95 6.36 3.45
C ARG A 325 -23.47 6.64 3.21
N LEU A 326 -22.91 6.29 2.05
CA LEU A 326 -21.52 6.58 1.71
C LEU A 326 -21.25 8.09 1.48
N MET A 327 -22.17 8.84 0.86
CA MET A 327 -22.03 10.30 0.72
C MET A 327 -22.00 11.01 2.07
N TYR A 328 -22.92 10.67 2.97
CA TYR A 328 -22.90 11.24 4.32
C TYR A 328 -21.71 10.75 5.14
N SER A 329 -21.21 9.52 4.92
CA SER A 329 -19.96 9.06 5.52
C SER A 329 -18.77 9.90 5.04
N ASN A 330 -18.64 10.17 3.73
CA ASN A 330 -17.57 11.02 3.18
C ASN A 330 -17.58 12.42 3.79
N TYR A 331 -18.78 13.02 3.91
CA TYR A 331 -18.96 14.29 4.60
C TYR A 331 -18.46 14.21 6.05
N MET A 332 -18.91 13.21 6.81
CA MET A 332 -18.49 13.01 8.20
C MET A 332 -16.99 12.69 8.35
N TYR A 333 -16.34 12.08 7.36
CA TYR A 333 -14.89 11.85 7.34
C TYR A 333 -14.06 13.09 6.97
N ASN A 334 -14.70 14.27 6.90
CA ASN A 334 -14.08 15.52 6.47
C ASN A 334 -13.53 15.49 5.03
N GLY A 335 -14.10 14.61 4.17
CA GLY A 335 -13.74 14.52 2.76
C GLY A 335 -14.03 15.82 2.02
N VAL A 336 -13.09 16.25 1.16
CA VAL A 336 -13.19 17.52 0.43
C VAL A 336 -13.73 17.34 -0.99
N VAL A 337 -13.79 16.10 -1.49
CA VAL A 337 -14.41 15.79 -2.78
C VAL A 337 -15.20 14.49 -2.76
N MET A 338 -16.30 14.48 -3.51
CA MET A 338 -17.10 13.32 -3.87
C MET A 338 -17.15 13.16 -5.40
N ASN A 339 -16.44 12.16 -5.92
CA ASN A 339 -16.47 11.74 -7.31
C ASN A 339 -17.52 10.64 -7.50
N TYR A 340 -18.37 10.74 -8.52
CA TYR A 340 -19.40 9.72 -8.79
C TYR A 340 -19.55 9.39 -10.29
N GLU A 341 -19.89 8.13 -10.56
CA GLU A 341 -20.07 7.58 -11.92
C GLU A 341 -21.31 8.10 -12.66
N PRO A 342 -21.34 8.01 -14.01
CA PRO A 342 -22.43 8.60 -14.79
C PRO A 342 -23.78 8.05 -14.36
N GLY A 343 -24.75 8.96 -14.30
CA GLY A 343 -26.12 8.64 -13.91
C GLY A 343 -26.88 9.79 -13.28
N ALA A 344 -26.30 11.00 -13.15
CA ALA A 344 -27.01 12.17 -12.60
C ALA A 344 -28.30 12.52 -13.37
N TYR A 345 -28.30 12.23 -14.66
CA TYR A 345 -29.44 12.41 -15.55
C TYR A 345 -29.95 11.06 -16.01
N TYR A 346 -31.18 11.02 -16.50
CA TYR A 346 -31.63 9.86 -17.26
C TYR A 346 -30.67 9.61 -18.42
N ASN A 347 -30.18 8.38 -18.52
CA ASN A 347 -29.40 7.97 -19.68
C ASN A 347 -30.33 8.06 -20.88
N ASN A 348 -29.98 8.92 -21.83
CA ASN A 348 -30.59 9.08 -23.14
C ASN A 348 -29.54 8.59 -24.16
N TYR A 349 -29.80 7.46 -24.81
CA TYR A 349 -28.97 6.99 -25.92
C TYR A 349 -29.50 7.73 -27.15
N GLN A 350 -28.64 8.02 -28.11
CA GLN A 350 -29.03 8.67 -29.37
C GLN A 350 -30.19 7.91 -29.99
N VAL A 351 -31.40 8.48 -29.87
CA VAL A 351 -32.59 7.98 -30.54
C VAL A 351 -32.56 8.65 -31.90
N ALA A 352 -32.23 7.89 -32.94
CA ALA A 352 -32.60 8.29 -34.29
C ALA A 352 -34.12 8.18 -34.40
N ASP A 353 -34.77 9.18 -34.98
CA ASP A 353 -36.16 9.03 -35.39
C ASP A 353 -36.30 7.94 -36.46
N GLU A 354 -37.54 7.63 -36.85
CA GLU A 354 -37.86 6.65 -37.88
C GLU A 354 -37.22 6.92 -39.25
N ASN A 355 -36.70 8.14 -39.47
CA ASN A 355 -36.01 8.58 -40.68
C ASN A 355 -34.48 8.64 -40.53
N GLY A 356 -33.92 8.11 -39.43
CA GLY A 356 -32.48 8.08 -39.20
C GLY A 356 -31.89 9.42 -38.71
N LYS A 357 -32.72 10.40 -38.34
CA LYS A 357 -32.26 11.70 -37.86
C LYS A 357 -32.05 11.67 -36.36
N ASP A 358 -30.81 11.97 -35.97
CA ASP A 358 -30.33 12.01 -34.60
C ASP A 358 -31.10 13.10 -33.81
N ILE A 359 -31.98 12.71 -32.87
CA ILE A 359 -32.74 13.67 -32.04
C ILE A 359 -31.79 14.24 -30.98
N LYS A 360 -31.11 15.34 -31.31
CA LYS A 360 -30.01 15.89 -30.51
C LYS A 360 -30.39 16.66 -29.24
N ASN A 361 -31.68 16.88 -28.93
CA ASN A 361 -32.09 17.88 -27.93
C ASN A 361 -33.29 17.46 -27.05
N MET A 362 -33.18 16.40 -26.22
CA MET A 362 -34.11 16.24 -25.08
C MET A 362 -33.53 16.90 -23.81
N PRO A 363 -34.27 17.77 -23.10
CA PRO A 363 -33.85 18.30 -21.82
C PRO A 363 -33.68 17.15 -20.83
N SER A 364 -32.47 17.00 -20.28
CA SER A 364 -32.10 15.87 -19.44
C SER A 364 -32.74 16.03 -18.05
N LYS A 365 -33.87 15.37 -17.75
CA LYS A 365 -34.39 15.37 -16.36
C LYS A 365 -33.35 14.75 -15.41
N LEU A 366 -33.22 15.26 -14.18
CA LEU A 366 -32.41 14.60 -13.14
C LEU A 366 -32.95 13.20 -12.88
N SER A 367 -32.06 12.22 -12.81
CA SER A 367 -32.42 10.90 -12.32
C SER A 367 -32.49 10.91 -10.79
N PRO A 368 -33.01 9.85 -10.16
CA PRO A 368 -32.94 9.70 -8.70
C PRO A 368 -31.51 9.82 -8.12
N ILE A 369 -30.47 9.44 -8.86
CA ILE A 369 -29.06 9.65 -8.44
C ILE A 369 -28.74 11.15 -8.42
N GLY A 370 -29.15 11.89 -9.45
CA GLY A 370 -28.92 13.34 -9.54
C GLY A 370 -29.68 14.11 -8.47
N GLU A 371 -30.92 13.71 -8.20
CA GLU A 371 -31.73 14.28 -7.11
C GLU A 371 -31.08 14.09 -5.74
N GLN A 372 -30.55 12.90 -5.48
CA GLN A 372 -29.84 12.62 -4.24
C GLN A 372 -28.56 13.46 -4.11
N VAL A 373 -27.76 13.57 -5.16
CA VAL A 373 -26.54 14.39 -5.15
C VAL A 373 -26.87 15.86 -4.92
N ARG A 374 -27.93 16.38 -5.57
CA ARG A 374 -28.42 17.75 -5.35
C ARG A 374 -28.78 17.97 -3.89
N SER A 375 -29.55 17.07 -3.28
CA SER A 375 -29.96 17.20 -1.88
C SER A 375 -28.79 17.17 -0.91
N VAL A 376 -27.85 16.23 -1.05
CA VAL A 376 -26.66 16.18 -0.17
C VAL A 376 -25.82 17.45 -0.34
N ARG A 377 -25.71 17.97 -1.55
CA ARG A 377 -25.00 19.23 -1.82
C ARG A 377 -25.66 20.42 -1.11
N GLU A 378 -26.98 20.59 -1.22
CA GLU A 378 -27.71 21.65 -0.50
C GLU A 378 -27.54 21.51 1.02
N PHE A 379 -27.53 20.27 1.54
CA PHE A 379 -27.23 20.00 2.94
C PHE A 379 -25.83 20.47 3.34
N VAL A 380 -24.80 20.17 2.54
CA VAL A 380 -23.41 20.59 2.77
C VAL A 380 -23.24 22.11 2.63
N GLU A 381 -23.98 22.76 1.74
CA GLU A 381 -23.95 24.22 1.63
C GLU A 381 -24.50 24.91 2.88
N LYS A 382 -25.57 24.35 3.47
CA LYS A 382 -26.13 24.82 4.76
C LYS A 382 -25.29 24.40 5.97
N ASN A 383 -24.59 23.27 5.86
CA ASN A 383 -23.78 22.66 6.92
C ASN A 383 -22.38 22.32 6.37
N PRO A 384 -21.52 23.31 6.14
CA PRO A 384 -20.22 23.08 5.47
C PRO A 384 -19.25 22.24 6.30
N HIS A 385 -19.43 22.24 7.63
CA HIS A 385 -18.51 21.61 8.56
C HIS A 385 -19.25 20.63 9.49
N PRO A 386 -18.94 19.32 9.41
CA PRO A 386 -19.45 18.37 10.39
C PRO A 386 -18.73 18.44 11.74
N GLY A 387 -17.68 19.26 11.86
CA GLY A 387 -16.66 19.12 12.91
C GLY A 387 -15.61 18.09 12.53
N ASN A 388 -14.63 17.85 13.41
CA ASN A 388 -13.47 16.99 13.14
C ASN A 388 -13.71 15.58 13.65
N GLN A 389 -13.56 14.58 12.77
CA GLN A 389 -13.80 13.19 13.13
C GLN A 389 -12.85 12.73 14.26
N ILE A 390 -13.44 12.12 15.28
CA ILE A 390 -12.72 11.54 16.42
C ILE A 390 -12.46 10.06 16.14
N THR A 391 -11.18 9.68 16.05
CA THR A 391 -10.74 8.28 15.90
C THR A 391 -9.65 7.98 16.93
N PRO A 392 -10.01 7.67 18.19
CA PRO A 392 -9.04 7.52 19.27
C PRO A 392 -8.28 6.18 19.20
N VAL A 393 -8.64 5.28 18.28
CA VAL A 393 -8.02 3.97 18.12
C VAL A 393 -7.13 3.94 16.89
N ALA A 394 -5.91 3.41 17.03
CA ALA A 394 -5.02 3.09 15.93
C ALA A 394 -4.72 1.59 15.89
N PHE A 395 -4.85 1.00 14.70
CA PHE A 395 -4.19 -0.25 14.35
C PHE A 395 -2.76 0.08 13.92
N TYR A 396 -1.81 -0.28 14.76
CA TYR A 396 -0.39 -0.04 14.56
C TYR A 396 0.24 -1.22 13.85
N MET A 397 0.76 -0.98 12.64
CA MET A 397 1.26 -2.06 11.77
C MET A 397 2.71 -1.82 11.36
N ASP A 398 3.48 -2.88 11.17
CA ASP A 398 4.84 -2.78 10.63
C ASP A 398 4.82 -2.20 9.20
N PHE A 399 5.68 -1.23 8.88
CA PHE A 399 5.67 -0.54 7.59
C PHE A 399 5.72 -1.49 6.39
N PHE A 400 6.40 -2.64 6.46
CA PHE A 400 6.56 -3.53 5.31
C PHE A 400 5.45 -4.60 5.22
N ASN A 401 4.40 -4.55 6.05
CA ASN A 401 3.39 -5.61 6.14
C ASN A 401 2.67 -5.92 4.81
N GLY A 402 2.35 -4.91 3.99
CA GLY A 402 1.58 -5.08 2.75
C GLY A 402 0.19 -5.70 2.88
N TRP A 403 -0.43 -5.63 4.07
CA TRP A 403 -1.72 -6.24 4.36
C TRP A 403 -2.81 -5.73 3.42
N ARG A 404 -3.69 -6.64 3.03
CA ARG A 404 -4.84 -6.38 2.16
C ARG A 404 -5.98 -7.28 2.60
N THR A 405 -7.22 -6.94 2.29
CA THR A 405 -8.37 -7.75 2.69
C THR A 405 -8.41 -9.11 1.98
N PRO A 406 -9.05 -10.13 2.59
CA PRO A 406 -9.35 -11.39 1.92
C PRO A 406 -10.14 -11.19 0.63
N ASP A 407 -9.79 -11.92 -0.43
CA ASP A 407 -10.45 -11.84 -1.73
C ASP A 407 -11.31 -13.07 -1.99
N SER A 408 -12.63 -12.92 -1.81
CA SER A 408 -13.62 -13.97 -2.03
C SER A 408 -13.69 -14.47 -3.48
N ARG A 409 -13.42 -13.60 -4.46
CA ARG A 409 -13.49 -13.97 -5.89
C ARG A 409 -12.29 -14.76 -6.34
N LYS A 410 -11.11 -14.37 -5.87
CA LYS A 410 -9.86 -15.12 -6.10
C LYS A 410 -9.65 -16.23 -5.10
N LYS A 411 -10.57 -16.39 -4.13
CA LYS A 411 -10.45 -17.38 -3.06
C LYS A 411 -9.08 -17.28 -2.36
N ALA A 412 -8.60 -16.07 -2.04
CA ALA A 412 -7.22 -15.87 -1.58
C ALA A 412 -7.11 -15.00 -0.32
N MET A 413 -6.20 -15.37 0.57
CA MET A 413 -5.76 -14.59 1.75
C MET A 413 -4.25 -14.44 1.67
N ARG A 414 -3.79 -13.25 1.28
CA ARG A 414 -2.38 -12.96 0.99
C ARG A 414 -2.09 -11.50 1.24
N VAL A 415 -0.88 -11.18 1.65
CA VAL A 415 -0.33 -9.81 1.68
C VAL A 415 0.42 -9.54 0.38
N TRP A 416 0.56 -8.25 0.05
CA TRP A 416 1.12 -7.80 -1.22
C TRP A 416 0.46 -8.54 -2.41
N THR A 417 1.29 -9.03 -3.34
CA THR A 417 0.84 -9.76 -4.53
C THR A 417 0.57 -11.23 -4.24
N ASN A 418 1.46 -11.90 -3.51
CA ASN A 418 1.60 -13.36 -3.53
C ASN A 418 1.95 -14.00 -2.18
N ILE A 419 2.30 -13.23 -1.14
CA ILE A 419 2.76 -13.78 0.15
C ILE A 419 1.51 -14.25 0.92
N PRO A 420 1.35 -15.55 1.23
CA PRO A 420 0.21 -16.02 2.03
C PRO A 420 0.17 -15.31 3.38
N TYR A 421 -1.04 -15.15 3.95
CA TYR A 421 -1.15 -14.63 5.31
C TYR A 421 -0.33 -15.44 6.31
N GLY A 422 0.49 -14.74 7.09
CA GLY A 422 1.10 -15.25 8.31
C GLY A 422 0.14 -15.16 9.49
N ALA A 423 0.59 -15.63 10.66
CA ALA A 423 -0.20 -15.60 11.89
C ALA A 423 -0.65 -14.18 12.28
N GLY A 424 0.26 -13.19 12.15
CA GLY A 424 -0.07 -11.78 12.39
C GLY A 424 -1.13 -11.24 11.42
N ASP A 425 -1.13 -11.65 10.15
CA ASP A 425 -2.13 -11.19 9.18
C ASP A 425 -3.52 -11.75 9.47
N TYR A 426 -3.60 -12.99 9.96
CA TYR A 426 -4.86 -13.56 10.46
C TYR A 426 -5.34 -12.83 11.72
N PHE A 427 -4.43 -12.38 12.59
CA PHE A 427 -4.82 -11.54 13.73
C PHE A 427 -5.40 -10.19 13.26
N THR A 428 -4.75 -9.54 12.29
CA THR A 428 -5.27 -8.32 11.65
C THR A 428 -6.66 -8.55 11.03
N ASP A 429 -6.88 -9.68 10.35
CA ASP A 429 -8.20 -10.07 9.82
C ASP A 429 -9.28 -10.21 10.92
N ASN A 430 -8.89 -10.75 12.08
CA ASN A 430 -9.75 -10.89 13.25
C ASN A 430 -10.07 -9.53 13.88
N LEU A 431 -9.09 -8.62 14.01
CA LEU A 431 -9.31 -7.25 14.48
C LEU A 431 -10.31 -6.51 13.59
N PHE A 432 -10.11 -6.51 12.26
CA PHE A 432 -11.07 -5.89 11.35
C PHE A 432 -12.45 -6.53 11.43
N SER A 433 -12.53 -7.84 11.65
CA SER A 433 -13.83 -8.49 11.79
C SER A 433 -14.52 -8.20 13.14
N MET A 434 -13.77 -7.83 14.17
CA MET A 434 -14.28 -7.41 15.47
C MET A 434 -14.81 -5.97 15.41
N PHE A 435 -14.08 -5.05 14.77
CA PHE A 435 -14.47 -3.65 14.64
C PHE A 435 -15.47 -3.39 13.49
N TYR A 436 -15.42 -4.20 12.44
CA TYR A 436 -16.29 -4.14 11.26
C TYR A 436 -16.88 -5.53 10.95
N PRO A 437 -17.87 -6.00 11.73
CA PRO A 437 -18.43 -7.34 11.58
C PRO A 437 -18.98 -7.61 10.17
N GLY A 438 -18.50 -8.69 9.55
CA GLY A 438 -18.93 -9.09 8.21
C GLY A 438 -18.26 -8.35 7.05
N TYR A 439 -17.24 -7.51 7.29
CA TYR A 439 -16.58 -6.74 6.22
C TYR A 439 -16.06 -7.60 5.05
N ARG A 440 -15.66 -8.85 5.32
CA ARG A 440 -15.16 -9.84 4.34
C ARG A 440 -16.21 -10.31 3.35
N ASN A 441 -17.48 -10.13 3.70
CA ASN A 441 -18.62 -10.51 2.87
C ASN A 441 -18.94 -9.47 1.80
N VAL A 442 -18.19 -8.35 1.73
CA VAL A 442 -18.37 -7.33 0.71
C VAL A 442 -18.27 -7.94 -0.70
N GLY A 443 -19.25 -7.63 -1.54
CA GLY A 443 -19.30 -8.13 -2.92
C GLY A 443 -19.62 -9.62 -3.07
N LEU A 444 -19.91 -10.34 -1.97
CA LEU A 444 -20.34 -11.75 -2.01
C LEU A 444 -21.80 -11.89 -2.49
N TYR A 445 -22.66 -10.94 -2.12
CA TYR A 445 -24.10 -11.01 -2.37
C TYR A 445 -24.58 -9.98 -3.39
N LYS A 446 -25.52 -10.41 -4.26
CA LYS A 446 -26.18 -9.55 -5.27
C LYS A 446 -26.85 -8.32 -4.71
N ASN A 447 -27.33 -8.40 -3.47
CA ASN A 447 -28.06 -7.36 -2.78
C ASN A 447 -27.17 -6.33 -2.09
N VAL A 448 -25.85 -6.36 -2.33
CA VAL A 448 -24.87 -5.44 -1.75
C VAL A 448 -24.88 -5.36 -0.21
N SER A 449 -25.45 -6.36 0.46
CA SER A 449 -25.30 -6.53 1.91
C SER A 449 -23.81 -6.57 2.26
N PHE A 450 -23.46 -6.03 3.44
CA PHE A 450 -22.07 -5.81 3.88
C PHE A 450 -21.28 -4.79 3.06
N GLY A 451 -21.96 -4.00 2.22
CA GLY A 451 -21.34 -2.82 1.62
C GLY A 451 -21.02 -1.72 2.63
N MET A 452 -21.73 -1.67 3.75
CA MET A 452 -21.32 -1.05 5.00
C MET A 452 -21.70 -2.03 6.12
N THR A 453 -21.07 -1.96 7.28
CA THR A 453 -21.33 -2.85 8.42
C THR A 453 -21.60 -2.05 9.67
N ALA A 454 -22.20 -2.67 10.68
CA ALA A 454 -22.21 -2.09 12.02
C ALA A 454 -20.78 -1.78 12.49
N THR A 455 -20.66 -0.86 13.43
CA THR A 455 -19.39 -0.50 14.06
C THR A 455 -19.57 -0.56 15.57
N PRO A 456 -19.40 -1.75 16.20
CA PRO A 456 -19.69 -1.95 17.63
C PRO A 456 -18.90 -1.03 18.57
N TYR A 457 -17.76 -0.53 18.09
CA TYR A 457 -16.89 0.40 18.82
C TYR A 457 -16.87 1.81 18.19
N GLY A 458 -17.83 2.12 17.31
CA GLY A 458 -17.81 3.29 16.43
C GLY A 458 -16.85 3.14 15.24
N ASP A 459 -17.03 3.95 14.20
CA ASP A 459 -16.03 4.08 13.13
C ASP A 459 -14.91 5.03 13.57
N ASN A 460 -14.12 4.53 14.51
CA ASN A 460 -13.21 5.32 15.33
C ASN A 460 -11.75 4.81 15.23
N VAL A 461 -11.47 3.96 14.24
CA VAL A 461 -10.17 3.33 14.01
C VAL A 461 -9.48 3.93 12.78
N ASP A 462 -8.19 4.21 12.91
CA ASP A 462 -7.28 4.42 11.78
C ASP A 462 -6.20 3.33 11.75
N ALA A 463 -5.65 3.00 10.58
CA ALA A 463 -4.45 2.17 10.48
C ALA A 463 -3.25 3.08 10.23
N ILE A 464 -2.21 2.99 11.05
CA ILE A 464 -0.95 3.73 10.90
C ILE A 464 0.22 2.76 10.83
N PHE A 465 1.28 3.15 10.13
CA PHE A 465 2.45 2.29 9.94
C PHE A 465 3.60 2.67 10.88
N SER A 466 4.52 1.75 11.11
CA SER A 466 5.60 1.89 12.08
C SER A 466 6.59 3.02 11.77
N ASP A 467 6.51 3.62 10.59
CA ASP A 467 7.26 4.82 10.22
C ASP A 467 6.60 6.13 10.69
N ALA A 468 5.41 6.07 11.29
CA ALA A 468 4.74 7.21 11.91
C ALA A 468 5.61 7.85 13.01
N GLU A 469 5.72 9.18 13.00
CA GLU A 469 6.49 9.95 13.99
C GLU A 469 5.79 9.97 15.36
N GLN A 470 6.54 10.34 16.41
CA GLN A 470 6.03 10.41 17.77
C GLN A 470 4.75 11.25 17.87
N GLU A 471 4.72 12.41 17.20
CA GLU A 471 3.59 13.33 17.20
C GLU A 471 2.33 12.77 16.55
N VAL A 472 2.46 11.74 15.69
CA VAL A 472 1.32 11.03 15.12
C VAL A 472 0.80 9.97 16.09
N LEU A 473 1.68 9.21 16.75
CA LEU A 473 1.30 8.23 17.78
C LEU A 473 0.55 8.88 18.93
N ASP A 474 1.03 10.04 19.39
CA ASP A 474 0.47 10.78 20.52
C ASP A 474 -0.97 11.28 20.31
N ARG A 475 -1.52 11.16 19.09
CA ARG A 475 -2.91 11.54 18.75
C ARG A 475 -3.93 10.46 19.12
N TYR A 476 -3.49 9.25 19.44
CA TYR A 476 -4.37 8.10 19.67
C TYR A 476 -4.47 7.76 21.15
N ALA A 477 -5.66 7.51 21.66
CA ALA A 477 -5.86 7.06 23.04
C ALA A 477 -5.47 5.57 23.22
N LEU A 478 -5.71 4.76 22.18
CA LEU A 478 -5.46 3.33 22.15
C LEU A 478 -4.74 2.95 20.86
N MET A 479 -3.63 2.23 21.00
CA MET A 479 -2.93 1.56 19.91
C MET A 479 -3.03 0.05 20.09
N VAL A 480 -3.49 -0.67 19.07
CA VAL A 480 -3.50 -2.13 19.02
C VAL A 480 -2.54 -2.58 17.92
N VAL A 481 -1.55 -3.39 18.26
CA VAL A 481 -0.60 -3.92 17.27
C VAL A 481 -1.32 -4.90 16.35
N ALA A 482 -1.49 -4.53 15.08
CA ALA A 482 -2.14 -5.33 14.06
C ALA A 482 -1.10 -5.91 13.10
N GLY A 483 -0.79 -7.20 13.27
CA GLY A 483 0.22 -7.91 12.49
C GLY A 483 1.50 -8.21 13.28
N GLU A 484 2.49 -8.74 12.59
CA GLU A 484 3.81 -8.99 13.16
C GLU A 484 4.67 -7.73 13.07
N LEU A 485 5.34 -7.36 14.16
CA LEU A 485 6.41 -6.37 14.14
C LEU A 485 7.74 -7.10 13.88
N LYS A 486 8.43 -6.72 12.81
CA LYS A 486 9.62 -7.42 12.34
C LYS A 486 10.82 -6.51 12.15
N TYR A 487 10.60 -5.26 11.81
CA TYR A 487 11.66 -4.35 11.39
C TYR A 487 11.79 -3.16 12.33
N ASP A 488 13.01 -2.66 12.52
CA ASP A 488 13.27 -1.41 13.25
C ASP A 488 12.67 -1.43 14.67
N LEU A 489 12.85 -2.55 15.38
CA LEU A 489 12.16 -2.85 16.63
C LEU A 489 12.59 -1.93 17.78
N GLU A 490 13.84 -1.52 17.78
CA GLU A 490 14.35 -0.60 18.81
C GLU A 490 13.77 0.80 18.62
N TYR A 491 13.76 1.29 17.39
CA TYR A 491 13.10 2.54 17.03
C TYR A 491 11.61 2.52 17.39
N GLN A 492 10.92 1.42 17.08
CA GLN A 492 9.53 1.24 17.48
C GLN A 492 9.34 1.22 19.00
N ARG A 493 10.16 0.45 19.72
CA ARG A 493 10.13 0.35 21.19
C ARG A 493 10.27 1.72 21.84
N HIS A 494 11.22 2.53 21.38
CA HIS A 494 11.42 3.89 21.87
C HIS A 494 10.14 4.72 21.77
N LYS A 495 9.55 4.81 20.58
CA LYS A 495 8.35 5.62 20.35
C LYS A 495 7.13 5.11 21.13
N ILE A 496 6.98 3.79 21.23
CA ILE A 496 5.91 3.16 22.01
C ILE A 496 6.05 3.52 23.49
N LEU A 497 7.27 3.47 24.04
CA LEU A 497 7.49 3.84 25.44
C LEU A 497 7.18 5.31 25.70
N GLU A 498 7.57 6.24 24.82
CA GLU A 498 7.23 7.66 24.95
C GLU A 498 5.71 7.90 24.85
N TYR A 499 5.06 7.24 23.88
CA TYR A 499 3.60 7.26 23.72
C TYR A 499 2.87 6.80 24.99
N VAL A 500 3.31 5.68 25.56
CA VAL A 500 2.72 5.12 26.78
C VAL A 500 3.00 6.03 27.97
N LYS A 501 4.24 6.52 28.16
CA LYS A 501 4.57 7.48 29.24
C LYS A 501 3.66 8.71 29.21
N ALA A 502 3.31 9.19 28.01
CA ALA A 502 2.41 10.32 27.79
C ALA A 502 0.91 10.01 28.02
N GLY A 503 0.54 8.80 28.44
CA GLY A 503 -0.83 8.40 28.75
C GLY A 503 -1.47 7.45 27.74
N GLY A 504 -0.71 6.94 26.78
CA GLY A 504 -1.20 6.01 25.76
C GLY A 504 -1.54 4.63 26.32
N ARG A 505 -2.52 3.94 25.70
CA ARG A 505 -2.82 2.52 25.95
C ARG A 505 -2.28 1.71 24.78
N PHE A 506 -1.40 0.75 25.03
CA PHE A 506 -0.77 -0.05 23.98
C PHE A 506 -1.09 -1.54 24.18
N VAL A 507 -1.80 -2.16 23.24
CA VAL A 507 -2.16 -3.58 23.28
C VAL A 507 -1.31 -4.37 22.30
N VAL A 508 -0.66 -5.42 22.79
CA VAL A 508 0.32 -6.21 22.03
C VAL A 508 0.20 -7.71 22.33
N THR A 509 0.43 -8.53 21.30
CA THR A 509 0.46 -9.99 21.41
C THR A 509 1.79 -10.47 22.00
N GLY A 510 1.83 -11.71 22.50
CA GLY A 510 2.99 -12.22 23.22
C GLY A 510 4.25 -12.30 22.36
N ASP A 511 4.10 -12.64 21.08
CA ASP A 511 5.21 -12.69 20.12
C ASP A 511 5.78 -11.31 19.79
N ASN A 512 4.94 -10.28 19.72
CA ASN A 512 5.43 -8.92 19.52
C ASN A 512 6.01 -8.36 20.83
N ALA A 513 5.40 -8.67 21.98
CA ALA A 513 5.88 -8.22 23.28
C ALA A 513 7.27 -8.76 23.62
N ARG A 514 7.54 -10.06 23.36
CA ARG A 514 8.86 -10.65 23.62
C ARG A 514 9.97 -10.07 22.72
N LYS A 515 9.60 -9.61 21.51
CA LYS A 515 10.53 -8.95 20.57
C LYS A 515 10.82 -7.52 20.99
N LEU A 516 9.79 -6.77 21.41
CA LEU A 516 9.92 -5.38 21.84
C LEU A 516 10.53 -5.25 23.25
N PHE A 517 10.26 -6.20 24.13
CA PHE A 517 10.62 -6.17 25.55
C PHE A 517 11.24 -7.52 25.99
N PRO A 518 12.41 -7.89 25.44
CA PRO A 518 13.08 -9.14 25.79
C PRO A 518 13.37 -9.25 27.29
N GLU A 519 13.54 -8.12 27.98
CA GLU A 519 13.77 -8.04 29.42
C GLU A 519 12.60 -8.56 30.28
N TRP A 520 11.40 -8.73 29.71
CA TRP A 520 10.24 -9.28 30.44
C TRP A 520 10.25 -10.81 30.53
N GLY A 521 11.22 -11.49 29.90
CA GLY A 521 11.41 -12.93 30.05
C GLY A 521 10.21 -13.79 29.59
N ILE A 522 9.45 -13.30 28.60
CA ILE A 522 8.36 -14.08 27.98
C ILE A 522 8.99 -15.22 27.17
N SER A 523 8.61 -16.46 27.51
CA SER A 523 9.13 -17.68 26.89
C SER A 523 8.74 -17.79 25.41
N GLU A 524 9.64 -18.34 24.59
CA GLU A 524 9.29 -18.78 23.22
C GLU A 524 8.46 -20.08 23.21
N LYS A 525 8.61 -20.91 24.24
CA LYS A 525 7.79 -22.12 24.40
C LYS A 525 6.38 -21.72 24.79
N SER A 526 5.41 -22.26 24.06
CA SER A 526 3.98 -22.14 24.32
C SER A 526 3.41 -23.44 24.91
N GLU A 527 2.26 -23.32 25.55
CA GLU A 527 1.46 -24.45 26.01
C GLU A 527 0.07 -24.45 25.40
N LYS A 528 -0.44 -25.65 25.13
CA LYS A 528 -1.78 -25.87 24.59
C LYS A 528 -2.84 -25.72 25.69
N ASN A 529 -3.89 -24.97 25.40
CA ASN A 529 -5.10 -24.87 26.20
C ASN A 529 -6.29 -25.44 25.41
N GLN A 530 -7.20 -26.15 26.09
CA GLN A 530 -8.28 -26.91 25.45
C GLN A 530 -9.55 -26.07 25.30
N VAL A 531 -10.50 -26.56 24.49
CA VAL A 531 -11.89 -26.04 24.47
C VAL A 531 -12.48 -26.17 25.88
N GLY A 532 -13.29 -25.20 26.30
CA GLY A 532 -13.89 -25.14 27.63
C GLY A 532 -12.95 -24.57 28.72
N THR A 533 -11.73 -24.15 28.36
CA THR A 533 -10.82 -23.49 29.32
C THR A 533 -11.50 -22.23 29.87
N ALA A 534 -11.75 -22.20 31.18
CA ALA A 534 -12.31 -21.05 31.87
C ALA A 534 -11.22 -20.04 32.18
N VAL A 535 -11.37 -18.83 31.66
CA VAL A 535 -10.46 -17.70 31.86
C VAL A 535 -11.18 -16.62 32.64
N THR A 536 -10.60 -16.19 33.76
CA THR A 536 -11.10 -15.02 34.49
C THR A 536 -10.42 -13.77 33.96
N VAL A 537 -11.19 -12.91 33.29
CA VAL A 537 -10.77 -11.60 32.76
C VAL A 537 -11.32 -10.51 33.69
N LYS A 538 -10.44 -9.84 34.45
CA LYS A 538 -10.82 -8.80 35.45
C LYS A 538 -12.02 -9.20 36.33
N GLY A 539 -12.02 -10.43 36.84
CA GLY A 539 -13.08 -10.97 37.69
C GLY A 539 -14.26 -11.62 36.95
N ASN A 540 -14.37 -11.44 35.64
CA ASN A 540 -15.44 -12.03 34.84
C ASN A 540 -14.98 -13.33 34.17
N ARG A 541 -15.79 -14.39 34.28
CA ARG A 541 -15.51 -15.67 33.62
C ARG A 541 -15.82 -15.59 32.12
N VAL A 542 -14.86 -16.01 31.30
CA VAL A 542 -14.99 -16.23 29.87
C VAL A 542 -14.62 -17.68 29.60
N GLU A 543 -15.46 -18.40 28.86
CA GLU A 543 -15.17 -19.77 28.45
C GLU A 543 -14.64 -19.81 27.02
N GLU A 544 -13.50 -20.46 26.82
CA GLU A 544 -12.88 -20.56 25.50
C GLU A 544 -13.56 -21.60 24.62
N THR A 545 -13.98 -21.16 23.44
CA THR A 545 -14.72 -22.02 22.50
C THR A 545 -13.80 -22.83 21.57
N ARG A 546 -12.49 -22.55 21.59
CA ARG A 546 -11.50 -23.13 20.67
C ARG A 546 -10.18 -23.40 21.37
N VAL A 547 -9.40 -24.32 20.80
CA VAL A 547 -8.03 -24.61 21.24
C VAL A 547 -7.13 -23.43 20.90
N PHE A 548 -6.35 -22.96 21.88
CA PHE A 548 -5.37 -21.89 21.70
C PHE A 548 -4.07 -22.23 22.44
N GLN A 549 -3.03 -21.44 22.18
CA GLN A 549 -1.73 -21.56 22.84
C GLN A 549 -1.50 -20.35 23.74
N SER A 550 -0.72 -20.52 24.81
CA SER A 550 -0.27 -19.42 25.67
C SER A 550 1.23 -19.53 25.92
N LEU A 551 1.96 -18.43 25.75
CA LEU A 551 3.34 -18.28 26.15
C LEU A 551 3.46 -18.28 27.68
N LYS A 552 4.58 -18.78 28.18
CA LYS A 552 4.87 -18.76 29.62
C LYS A 552 5.56 -17.47 30.03
N ILE A 553 5.28 -17.05 31.26
CA ILE A 553 6.06 -16.05 31.96
C ILE A 553 6.30 -16.56 33.38
N ARG A 554 7.56 -16.53 33.85
CA ARG A 554 7.92 -17.05 35.18
C ARG A 554 7.53 -16.07 36.27
N ASN A 555 7.90 -14.81 36.10
CA ASN A 555 7.59 -13.70 37.00
C ASN A 555 7.02 -12.56 36.18
N LEU A 556 5.95 -11.93 36.66
CA LEU A 556 5.48 -10.70 36.04
C LEU A 556 6.56 -9.61 36.17
N PRO A 557 6.75 -8.75 35.15
CA PRO A 557 7.63 -7.60 35.28
C PRO A 557 7.15 -6.70 36.42
N GLU A 558 8.06 -5.97 37.05
CA GLU A 558 7.71 -5.00 38.10
C GLU A 558 6.60 -4.05 37.65
N ASN A 559 5.72 -3.65 38.58
CA ASN A 559 4.55 -2.80 38.33
C ASN A 559 3.62 -3.36 37.23
N SER A 560 3.45 -4.68 37.21
CA SER A 560 2.50 -5.36 36.32
C SER A 560 1.42 -6.10 37.09
N LYS A 561 0.21 -6.13 36.54
CA LYS A 561 -0.96 -6.81 37.10
C LYS A 561 -1.51 -7.81 36.09
N ALA A 562 -1.70 -9.06 36.51
CA ALA A 562 -2.37 -10.06 35.67
C ALA A 562 -3.87 -9.75 35.54
N ILE A 563 -4.32 -9.53 34.30
CA ILE A 563 -5.70 -9.15 33.95
C ILE A 563 -6.52 -10.31 33.37
N ALA A 564 -5.86 -11.37 32.90
CA ALA A 564 -6.51 -12.63 32.50
C ALA A 564 -5.72 -13.82 33.01
N ARG A 565 -6.41 -14.79 33.61
CA ARG A 565 -5.79 -16.00 34.18
C ARG A 565 -6.72 -17.21 34.16
N THR A 566 -6.14 -18.40 34.12
CA THR A 566 -6.77 -19.64 34.57
C THR A 566 -6.49 -19.84 36.06
N ALA A 567 -6.80 -21.01 36.62
CA ALA A 567 -6.44 -21.34 38.01
C ALA A 567 -4.92 -21.35 38.24
N ASP A 568 -4.14 -21.71 37.22
CA ASP A 568 -2.72 -22.02 37.30
C ASP A 568 -1.83 -21.15 36.38
N LYS A 569 -2.41 -20.39 35.44
CA LYS A 569 -1.66 -19.66 34.41
C LYS A 569 -2.12 -18.22 34.26
N ILE A 570 -1.15 -17.34 33.99
CA ILE A 570 -1.43 -15.98 33.51
C ILE A 570 -1.55 -16.04 31.99
N LEU A 571 -2.61 -15.43 31.45
CA LEU A 571 -2.88 -15.36 30.01
C LEU A 571 -2.77 -13.92 29.46
N ALA A 572 -2.89 -12.92 30.31
CA ALA A 572 -2.60 -11.54 29.96
C ALA A 572 -2.25 -10.71 31.20
N PHE A 573 -1.43 -9.68 31.03
CA PHE A 573 -1.09 -8.73 32.07
C PHE A 573 -1.07 -7.30 31.52
N GLU A 574 -1.27 -6.33 32.40
CA GLU A 574 -1.03 -4.92 32.11
C GLU A 574 0.18 -4.44 32.91
N LYS A 575 0.98 -3.55 32.33
CA LYS A 575 2.14 -2.92 32.96
C LYS A 575 1.97 -1.41 32.86
N GLU A 576 2.02 -0.73 34.00
CA GLU A 576 1.94 0.72 34.07
C GLU A 576 3.30 1.35 33.74
N ILE A 577 3.28 2.39 32.91
CA ILE A 577 4.47 3.14 32.51
C ILE A 577 4.06 4.61 32.36
N GLY A 578 4.59 5.48 33.24
CA GLY A 578 4.20 6.88 33.28
C GLY A 578 2.70 7.03 33.52
N LYS A 579 2.01 7.80 32.66
CA LYS A 579 0.55 7.99 32.74
C LYS A 579 -0.25 6.91 32.00
N GLY A 580 0.42 6.04 31.24
CA GLY A 580 -0.19 5.05 30.36
C GLY A 580 0.05 3.61 30.80
N LYS A 581 -0.30 2.68 29.92
CA LYS A 581 -0.07 1.26 30.15
C LYS A 581 0.13 0.44 28.88
N ILE A 582 0.89 -0.64 29.03
CA ILE A 582 1.04 -1.70 28.03
C ILE A 582 0.24 -2.92 28.49
N ILE A 583 -0.59 -3.46 27.60
CA ILE A 583 -1.41 -4.64 27.82
C ILE A 583 -0.88 -5.75 26.93
N VAL A 584 -0.39 -6.82 27.55
CA VAL A 584 0.22 -7.95 26.88
C VAL A 584 -0.71 -9.14 26.96
N SER A 585 -1.14 -9.65 25.81
CA SER A 585 -1.75 -10.98 25.71
C SER A 585 -0.65 -12.02 25.51
N LEU A 586 -0.63 -13.07 26.32
CA LEU A 586 0.31 -14.17 26.18
C LEU A 586 -0.13 -15.19 25.12
N VAL A 587 -1.19 -14.92 24.35
CA VAL A 587 -1.54 -15.73 23.18
C VAL A 587 -0.52 -15.47 22.05
N PRO A 588 0.20 -16.49 21.55
CA PRO A 588 1.11 -16.34 20.42
C PRO A 588 0.36 -15.80 19.20
N ALA A 589 0.90 -14.77 18.55
CA ALA A 589 0.29 -14.01 17.47
C ALA A 589 -1.18 -13.53 17.67
N GLY A 590 -1.81 -13.75 18.83
CA GLY A 590 -3.19 -13.37 19.12
C GLY A 590 -4.29 -14.26 18.51
N ILE A 591 -3.97 -15.47 18.02
CA ILE A 591 -4.93 -16.37 17.34
C ILE A 591 -4.98 -17.77 17.95
N THR A 592 -6.05 -18.51 17.66
CA THR A 592 -6.20 -19.93 17.98
C THR A 592 -5.16 -20.76 17.25
N SER A 593 -4.73 -21.88 17.85
CA SER A 593 -3.62 -22.68 17.30
C SER A 593 -4.05 -23.75 16.31
N LYS A 594 -5.34 -24.13 16.36
CA LYS A 594 -5.91 -25.06 15.39
C LYS A 594 -6.56 -24.26 14.27
N LYS A 595 -6.26 -24.67 13.05
CA LYS A 595 -6.94 -24.19 11.87
C LYS A 595 -8.32 -24.83 11.78
N GLU A 596 -9.34 -23.99 11.63
CA GLU A 596 -10.73 -24.42 11.47
C GLU A 596 -11.03 -24.82 10.02
N ASN A 597 -12.08 -25.64 9.86
CA ASN A 597 -12.64 -25.97 8.55
C ASN A 597 -13.27 -24.72 7.93
N PHE A 598 -12.48 -24.03 7.12
CA PHE A 598 -12.91 -22.89 6.33
C PHE A 598 -13.25 -23.36 4.90
N SER A 599 -14.20 -22.71 4.23
CA SER A 599 -14.45 -22.91 2.80
C SER A 599 -14.92 -21.60 2.17
N TRP A 600 -14.48 -21.38 0.93
CA TRP A 600 -15.01 -20.28 0.14
C TRP A 600 -16.43 -20.60 -0.31
N LYS A 601 -17.26 -19.56 -0.34
CA LYS A 601 -18.63 -19.66 -0.82
C LYS A 601 -18.65 -19.44 -2.33
N ASP A 602 -19.33 -20.32 -3.06
CA ASP A 602 -19.19 -20.46 -4.51
C ASP A 602 -20.42 -19.97 -5.31
N ASP A 603 -21.58 -19.80 -4.66
CA ASP A 603 -22.80 -19.33 -5.32
C ASP A 603 -23.19 -17.91 -4.85
N PRO A 604 -23.00 -16.87 -5.67
CA PRO A 604 -23.40 -15.50 -5.32
C PRO A 604 -24.93 -15.28 -5.28
N ASN A 605 -25.73 -16.27 -5.72
CA ASN A 605 -27.19 -16.24 -5.57
C ASN A 605 -27.67 -16.82 -4.25
N LYS A 606 -26.83 -17.61 -3.57
CA LYS A 606 -27.17 -18.21 -2.29
C LYS A 606 -26.74 -17.27 -1.17
N MET A 607 -27.69 -16.85 -0.35
CA MET A 607 -27.36 -16.15 0.88
C MET A 607 -26.82 -17.17 1.88
N TYR A 608 -25.65 -16.88 2.44
CA TYR A 608 -25.01 -17.66 3.51
C TYR A 608 -25.16 -16.84 4.78
N PRO A 609 -26.13 -17.13 5.66
CA PRO A 609 -26.37 -16.35 6.88
C PRO A 609 -25.10 -16.17 7.74
N GLU A 610 -24.23 -17.18 7.74
CA GLU A 610 -22.96 -17.21 8.45
C GLU A 610 -21.83 -16.41 7.76
N GLY A 611 -22.00 -16.02 6.49
CA GLY A 611 -20.97 -15.36 5.69
C GLY A 611 -19.72 -16.21 5.44
N LEU A 612 -18.59 -15.54 5.23
CA LEU A 612 -17.27 -16.19 5.14
C LEU A 612 -16.71 -16.43 6.54
N GLY A 613 -16.44 -17.71 6.87
CA GLY A 613 -15.75 -18.11 8.11
C GLY A 613 -14.29 -17.64 8.18
N ARG A 614 -13.54 -18.08 9.19
CA ARG A 614 -12.10 -17.79 9.34
C ARG A 614 -11.30 -19.08 9.49
N PRO A 615 -10.08 -19.18 8.94
CA PRO A 615 -9.17 -20.28 9.24
C PRO A 615 -8.70 -20.28 10.70
N TYR A 616 -8.49 -19.10 11.29
CA TYR A 616 -8.05 -18.93 12.67
C TYR A 616 -8.87 -17.82 13.34
N TYR A 617 -9.18 -17.99 14.61
CA TYR A 617 -10.01 -17.07 15.39
C TYR A 617 -9.18 -16.38 16.46
N MET A 618 -9.64 -15.23 16.94
CA MET A 618 -9.15 -14.64 18.18
C MET A 618 -9.72 -15.43 19.38
N PRO A 619 -8.92 -15.79 20.40
CA PRO A 619 -9.46 -16.36 21.64
C PRO A 619 -10.44 -15.39 22.31
N ALA A 620 -11.48 -15.93 22.95
CA ALA A 620 -12.59 -15.15 23.48
C ALA A 620 -12.15 -14.18 24.59
N HIS A 621 -11.21 -14.59 25.45
CA HIS A 621 -10.65 -13.71 26.48
C HIS A 621 -9.89 -12.52 25.87
N LEU A 622 -9.18 -12.73 24.76
CA LEU A 622 -8.44 -11.66 24.07
C LEU A 622 -9.39 -10.70 23.36
N GLU A 623 -10.41 -11.22 22.68
CA GLU A 623 -11.47 -10.41 22.07
C GLU A 623 -12.16 -9.53 23.13
N ARG A 624 -12.44 -10.09 24.32
CA ARG A 624 -12.96 -9.33 25.46
C ARG A 624 -12.00 -8.23 25.92
N ILE A 625 -10.71 -8.54 26.13
CA ILE A 625 -9.72 -7.54 26.58
C ILE A 625 -9.65 -6.37 25.61
N ILE A 626 -9.52 -6.64 24.31
CA ILE A 626 -9.46 -5.60 23.27
C ILE A 626 -10.77 -4.81 23.23
N GLY A 627 -11.92 -5.49 23.37
CA GLY A 627 -13.23 -4.86 23.33
C GLY A 627 -13.46 -3.92 24.51
N GLU A 628 -13.02 -4.31 25.71
CA GLU A 628 -13.02 -3.44 26.89
C GLU A 628 -12.12 -2.21 26.70
N GLN A 629 -10.94 -2.37 26.09
CA GLN A 629 -10.07 -1.22 25.79
C GLN A 629 -10.69 -0.27 24.76
N ALA A 630 -11.30 -0.83 23.70
CA ALA A 630 -11.94 -0.05 22.64
C ALA A 630 -13.16 0.73 23.18
N LYS A 631 -14.02 0.08 23.99
CA LYS A 631 -15.15 0.76 24.66
C LYS A 631 -14.70 1.88 25.59
N ALA A 632 -13.62 1.64 26.33
CA ALA A 632 -13.09 2.61 27.29
C ALA A 632 -12.45 3.87 26.67
N VAL A 633 -12.48 4.01 25.33
CA VAL A 633 -12.07 5.24 24.63
C VAL A 633 -13.18 5.81 23.74
N MET A 634 -14.41 5.28 23.82
CA MET A 634 -15.55 5.76 23.03
C MET A 634 -16.20 7.00 23.66
N PRO A 635 -16.27 8.15 22.97
CA PRO A 635 -16.93 9.34 23.52
C PRO A 635 -18.46 9.22 23.55
N PHE A 636 -19.05 8.48 22.60
CA PHE A 636 -20.49 8.29 22.48
C PHE A 636 -20.85 6.85 22.09
N GLU A 637 -22.03 6.42 22.50
CA GLU A 637 -22.64 5.14 22.14
C GLU A 637 -24.05 5.39 21.59
N VAL A 638 -24.51 4.54 20.66
CA VAL A 638 -25.82 4.72 19.98
C VAL A 638 -26.71 3.48 19.93
N GLY A 639 -26.24 2.32 20.39
CA GLY A 639 -26.97 1.05 20.33
C GLY A 639 -26.26 -0.02 19.51
N GLU A 640 -26.76 -1.26 19.59
CA GLU A 640 -26.18 -2.41 18.91
C GLU A 640 -26.50 -2.44 17.41
N ASN A 641 -25.61 -3.07 16.61
CA ASN A 641 -25.79 -3.26 15.16
C ASN A 641 -25.92 -1.97 14.32
N LEU A 642 -25.58 -0.81 14.89
CA LEU A 642 -25.53 0.48 14.20
C LEU A 642 -24.10 0.87 13.83
N GLY A 643 -23.97 1.73 12.83
CA GLY A 643 -22.75 2.47 12.53
C GLY A 643 -22.77 3.83 13.24
N LEU A 644 -21.62 4.29 13.76
CA LEU A 644 -21.49 5.60 14.39
C LEU A 644 -20.24 6.31 13.90
N VAL A 645 -20.40 7.53 13.37
CA VAL A 645 -19.29 8.48 13.16
C VAL A 645 -19.49 9.68 14.09
N CYS A 646 -18.45 10.04 14.83
CA CYS A 646 -18.48 11.11 15.82
C CYS A 646 -17.48 12.21 15.44
N ASN A 647 -17.98 13.45 15.34
CA ASN A 647 -17.17 14.61 15.05
C ASN A 647 -17.34 15.67 16.15
N ARG A 648 -16.24 16.32 16.55
CA ARG A 648 -16.27 17.47 17.48
C ARG A 648 -16.21 18.77 16.67
N ASN A 649 -17.20 19.64 16.83
CA ASN A 649 -17.22 20.95 16.17
C ASN A 649 -16.37 21.94 16.97
N GLU A 650 -16.69 22.04 18.25
CA GLU A 650 -16.06 22.91 19.23
C GLU A 650 -16.32 22.33 20.63
N LYS A 651 -15.86 23.02 21.67
CA LYS A 651 -16.04 22.59 23.06
C LYS A 651 -17.53 22.36 23.37
N GLY A 652 -17.89 21.14 23.76
CA GLY A 652 -19.25 20.75 24.12
C GLY A 652 -20.21 20.54 22.96
N ILE A 653 -19.78 20.66 21.69
CA ILE A 653 -20.68 20.53 20.53
C ILE A 653 -20.18 19.47 19.55
N TYR A 654 -21.01 18.45 19.34
CA TYR A 654 -20.67 17.27 18.55
C TYR A 654 -21.68 17.06 17.42
N THR A 655 -21.22 16.48 16.31
CA THR A 655 -22.08 15.97 15.23
C THR A 655 -21.93 14.46 15.20
N LEU A 656 -23.03 13.74 15.31
CA LEU A 656 -23.08 12.28 15.26
C LEU A 656 -23.84 11.85 14.01
N ALA A 657 -23.29 10.92 13.25
CA ALA A 657 -24.02 10.24 12.18
C ALA A 657 -24.26 8.78 12.56
N ILE A 658 -25.51 8.37 12.56
CA ILE A 658 -25.96 7.02 12.93
C ILE A 658 -26.44 6.32 11.67
N PHE A 659 -25.90 5.13 11.40
CA PHE A 659 -26.18 4.35 10.21
C PHE A 659 -26.84 3.02 10.58
N ASN A 660 -28.02 2.75 10.03
CA ASN A 660 -28.58 1.41 10.08
C ASN A 660 -28.20 0.67 8.79
N ASN A 661 -27.28 -0.28 8.93
CA ASN A 661 -26.80 -1.07 7.81
C ASN A 661 -27.55 -2.40 7.64
N SER A 662 -28.57 -2.65 8.47
CA SER A 662 -29.45 -3.82 8.39
C SER A 662 -30.72 -3.54 7.59
N LEU A 663 -31.47 -4.60 7.31
CA LEU A 663 -32.73 -4.56 6.55
C LEU A 663 -33.95 -4.23 7.40
N THR A 664 -33.81 -4.26 8.71
CA THR A 664 -34.89 -4.03 9.67
C THR A 664 -34.64 -2.73 10.39
N LYS A 665 -35.69 -2.13 10.94
CA LYS A 665 -35.51 -1.04 11.90
C LYS A 665 -34.67 -1.49 13.09
N ALA A 666 -33.92 -0.57 13.67
CA ALA A 666 -33.09 -0.81 14.84
C ALA A 666 -33.33 0.29 15.89
N PRO A 667 -33.43 -0.07 17.18
CA PRO A 667 -33.49 0.93 18.23
C PRO A 667 -32.13 1.64 18.37
N PHE A 668 -32.15 2.92 18.72
CA PHE A 668 -30.94 3.67 19.03
C PHE A 668 -31.15 4.57 20.25
N GLU A 669 -30.08 4.81 21.00
CA GLU A 669 -30.05 5.71 22.14
C GLU A 669 -28.68 6.39 22.22
N ILE A 670 -28.66 7.72 22.08
CA ILE A 670 -27.41 8.49 22.17
C ILE A 670 -27.01 8.63 23.64
N ARG A 671 -25.94 7.96 24.04
CA ARG A 671 -25.30 8.11 25.36
C ARG A 671 -23.96 8.81 25.21
N SER A 672 -23.63 9.71 26.14
CA SER A 672 -22.32 10.35 26.21
C SER A 672 -21.50 9.78 27.37
N ASN A 673 -20.26 9.42 27.09
CA ASN A 673 -19.29 8.96 28.10
C ASN A 673 -18.38 10.09 28.60
N ILE A 674 -18.54 11.29 28.05
CA ILE A 674 -17.61 12.43 28.23
C ILE A 674 -18.30 13.65 28.87
N GLY A 675 -19.60 13.60 29.12
CA GLY A 675 -20.33 14.69 29.75
C GLY A 675 -21.85 14.47 29.77
N GLU A 676 -22.55 15.38 30.44
CA GLU A 676 -24.02 15.37 30.50
C GLU A 676 -24.60 15.91 29.18
N ILE A 677 -25.57 15.21 28.58
CA ILE A 677 -26.25 15.69 27.37
C ILE A 677 -27.23 16.80 27.73
N GLN A 678 -27.02 17.98 27.14
CA GLN A 678 -27.89 19.15 27.31
C GLN A 678 -28.97 19.24 26.24
N SER A 679 -28.64 18.89 24.99
CA SER A 679 -29.62 18.84 23.90
C SER A 679 -29.17 17.94 22.76
N ILE A 680 -30.15 17.39 22.05
CA ILE A 680 -29.98 16.63 20.81
C ILE A 680 -30.89 17.27 19.77
N LYS A 681 -30.34 17.63 18.61
CA LYS A 681 -31.08 18.17 17.47
C LYS A 681 -30.77 17.36 16.23
N GLU A 682 -31.77 16.74 15.62
CA GLU A 682 -31.61 16.06 14.34
C GLU A 682 -31.49 17.07 13.19
N ALA A 683 -30.64 16.74 12.22
CA ALA A 683 -30.49 17.50 10.99
C ALA A 683 -31.47 17.00 9.92
N ASP A 684 -32.11 17.93 9.22
CA ASP A 684 -33.03 17.60 8.13
C ASP A 684 -32.25 17.15 6.88
N LEU A 685 -32.55 15.93 6.41
CA LEU A 685 -31.94 15.33 5.24
C LEU A 685 -33.01 15.19 4.14
N ALA A 686 -33.10 16.20 3.28
CA ALA A 686 -34.16 16.34 2.26
C ALA A 686 -34.25 15.19 1.24
N ASP A 687 -33.26 14.29 1.19
CA ASP A 687 -33.24 13.11 0.33
C ASP A 687 -33.97 11.90 0.93
N ALA A 688 -34.59 12.04 2.10
CA ALA A 688 -35.37 10.98 2.74
C ALA A 688 -36.54 10.46 1.87
N GLU A 689 -37.14 11.32 1.05
CA GLU A 689 -38.26 10.97 0.16
C GLU A 689 -37.86 10.01 -0.98
N LEU A 690 -36.57 9.91 -1.31
CA LEU A 690 -36.08 9.00 -2.35
C LEU A 690 -36.22 7.52 -1.97
N LYS A 691 -36.51 7.22 -0.68
CA LYS A 691 -36.74 5.86 -0.17
C LYS A 691 -37.83 5.09 -0.92
N ASN A 692 -38.78 5.80 -1.52
CA ASN A 692 -39.93 5.22 -2.23
C ASN A 692 -39.63 4.88 -3.71
N ILE A 693 -38.43 5.20 -4.21
CA ILE A 693 -38.06 4.99 -5.61
C ILE A 693 -37.54 3.57 -5.84
N LYS A 694 -37.96 2.93 -6.93
CA LYS A 694 -37.40 1.65 -7.37
C LYS A 694 -35.88 1.74 -7.54
N GLY A 695 -35.15 0.85 -6.88
CA GLY A 695 -33.69 0.86 -6.86
C GLY A 695 -33.08 1.55 -5.65
N PHE A 696 -33.89 2.16 -4.78
CA PHE A 696 -33.40 2.70 -3.53
C PHE A 696 -32.84 1.62 -2.62
N TYR A 697 -33.59 0.52 -2.50
CA TYR A 697 -33.15 -0.70 -1.86
C TYR A 697 -32.56 -1.68 -2.88
N PRO A 698 -31.70 -2.60 -2.45
CA PRO A 698 -31.19 -3.65 -3.33
C PRO A 698 -32.32 -4.53 -3.87
N ARG A 699 -32.17 -5.03 -5.12
CA ARG A 699 -33.16 -5.90 -5.75
C ARG A 699 -33.53 -7.10 -4.89
N GLY A 700 -34.82 -7.37 -4.77
CA GLY A 700 -35.38 -8.48 -3.99
C GLY A 700 -35.69 -8.11 -2.53
N PHE A 701 -35.40 -6.88 -2.12
CA PHE A 701 -35.65 -6.38 -0.77
C PHE A 701 -36.85 -5.44 -0.65
N GLU A 702 -37.54 -5.17 -1.76
CA GLU A 702 -38.75 -4.33 -1.82
C GLU A 702 -39.91 -4.89 -0.98
N LYS A 703 -39.86 -6.18 -0.64
CA LYS A 703 -40.87 -6.90 0.15
C LYS A 703 -40.62 -6.92 1.66
N TYR A 704 -39.46 -6.44 2.13
CA TYR A 704 -39.12 -6.47 3.56
C TYR A 704 -39.63 -5.20 4.24
N ASP A 705 -40.16 -5.35 5.45
CA ASP A 705 -40.52 -4.21 6.29
C ASP A 705 -39.25 -3.55 6.86
N ILE A 706 -38.89 -2.42 6.27
CA ILE A 706 -37.74 -1.60 6.69
C ILE A 706 -38.08 -0.71 7.90
N GLY A 707 -39.35 -0.67 8.33
CA GLY A 707 -39.83 0.16 9.42
C GLY A 707 -39.84 1.66 9.10
N LYS A 708 -40.00 2.50 10.13
CA LYS A 708 -39.99 3.97 10.02
C LYS A 708 -39.00 4.56 11.01
N ASP A 709 -38.51 5.75 10.69
CA ASP A 709 -37.72 6.53 11.65
C ASP A 709 -38.67 7.07 12.75
N THR A 710 -38.24 7.00 14.00
CA THR A 710 -38.91 7.60 15.17
C THR A 710 -37.86 8.25 16.07
N ASP A 711 -38.24 8.86 17.18
CA ASP A 711 -37.27 9.44 18.12
C ASP A 711 -36.30 8.41 18.72
N LYS A 712 -36.63 7.10 18.64
CA LYS A 712 -35.84 6.00 19.23
C LYS A 712 -35.50 4.88 18.25
N GLU A 713 -35.97 4.94 17.01
CA GLU A 713 -35.73 3.91 16.00
C GLU A 713 -35.22 4.53 14.70
N ILE A 714 -34.30 3.85 14.03
CA ILE A 714 -33.83 4.19 12.69
C ILE A 714 -34.27 3.08 11.72
N SER A 715 -34.90 3.47 10.62
CA SER A 715 -35.37 2.54 9.59
C SER A 715 -34.19 1.78 8.98
N GLY A 716 -34.45 0.57 8.45
CA GLY A 716 -33.47 -0.24 7.75
C GLY A 716 -32.80 0.56 6.63
N TYR A 717 -31.49 0.32 6.41
CA TYR A 717 -30.73 0.92 5.32
C TYR A 717 -30.76 2.45 5.26
N ASN A 718 -30.81 3.11 6.43
CA ASN A 718 -30.91 4.56 6.56
C ASN A 718 -29.68 5.19 7.26
N VAL A 719 -29.56 6.52 7.16
CA VAL A 719 -28.65 7.36 7.95
C VAL A 719 -29.41 8.56 8.50
N ARG A 720 -29.10 8.93 9.74
CA ARG A 720 -29.58 10.11 10.47
C ARG A 720 -28.40 10.85 11.08
N ILE A 721 -28.47 12.19 11.14
CA ILE A 721 -27.39 13.05 11.64
C ILE A 721 -27.92 13.92 12.77
N PHE A 722 -27.18 14.01 13.88
CA PHE A 722 -27.57 14.74 15.08
C PHE A 722 -26.48 15.70 15.51
N LYS A 723 -26.87 16.94 15.84
CA LYS A 723 -26.07 17.88 16.61
C LYS A 723 -26.34 17.65 18.09
N VAL A 724 -25.31 17.34 18.87
CA VAL A 724 -25.42 17.04 20.30
C VAL A 724 -24.64 18.08 21.09
N LYS A 725 -25.30 18.74 22.04
CA LYS A 725 -24.66 19.65 22.99
C LYS A 725 -24.50 18.93 24.33
N ILE A 726 -23.30 18.97 24.88
CA ILE A 726 -22.98 18.37 26.17
C ILE A 726 -22.26 19.36 27.10
N LYS A 727 -22.39 19.15 28.41
CA LYS A 727 -21.50 19.72 29.41
C LYS A 727 -20.33 18.75 29.61
N GLU A 728 -19.21 19.00 28.93
CA GLU A 728 -17.99 18.19 29.04
C GLU A 728 -17.54 18.08 30.51
N SER A 729 -17.16 16.87 30.91
CA SER A 729 -16.73 16.54 32.27
C SER A 729 -15.20 16.37 32.36
N SER A 730 -14.68 16.20 33.58
CA SER A 730 -13.25 15.87 33.81
C SER A 730 -12.82 14.51 33.24
N LYS A 731 -13.77 13.68 32.76
CA LYS A 731 -13.49 12.41 32.09
C LYS A 731 -12.98 12.58 30.66
N LEU A 732 -13.03 13.78 30.10
CA LEU A 732 -12.52 14.10 28.76
C LEU A 732 -11.13 14.75 28.85
N ASP A 733 -10.16 14.16 28.16
CA ASP A 733 -8.85 14.75 27.91
C ASP A 733 -8.74 15.14 26.43
N VAL A 734 -8.70 16.43 26.15
CA VAL A 734 -8.49 16.94 24.79
C VAL A 734 -6.99 17.09 24.59
N LEU A 735 -6.44 16.22 23.75
CA LEU A 735 -5.01 16.24 23.42
C LEU A 735 -4.64 17.58 22.79
N PRO A 736 -3.44 18.12 23.02
CA PRO A 736 -2.99 19.31 22.31
C PRO A 736 -2.76 19.00 20.84
N GLU A 737 -2.91 20.01 19.99
CA GLU A 737 -2.53 19.91 18.58
C GLU A 737 -1.03 19.62 18.45
N ARG A 738 -0.66 18.61 17.66
CA ARG A 738 0.73 18.17 17.48
C ARG A 738 0.98 17.83 16.02
N HIS A 739 2.01 18.43 15.43
CA HIS A 739 2.42 18.19 14.05
C HIS A 739 3.78 17.48 14.00
N PRO A 740 4.03 16.63 13.00
CA PRO A 740 5.35 16.02 12.82
C PRO A 740 6.42 17.11 12.67
N VAL A 741 7.65 16.82 13.10
CA VAL A 741 8.72 17.82 13.19
C VAL A 741 9.89 17.42 12.30
N ASN A 742 10.46 18.37 11.55
CA ASN A 742 11.67 18.14 10.78
C ASN A 742 12.88 18.04 11.73
N ARG A 743 13.31 16.82 12.05
CA ARG A 743 14.53 16.57 12.84
C ARG A 743 15.76 16.41 11.94
N GLY A 744 15.61 16.42 10.62
CA GLY A 744 16.70 16.17 9.67
C GLY A 744 17.52 17.38 9.25
N ASN A 745 17.08 18.60 9.62
CA ASN A 745 17.66 19.83 9.09
C ASN A 745 19.18 19.90 9.31
N GLY A 746 19.94 19.96 8.22
CA GLY A 746 21.40 20.03 8.23
C GLY A 746 22.12 18.74 8.62
N ARG A 747 21.42 17.61 8.71
CA ARG A 747 21.96 16.30 9.12
C ARG A 747 22.07 15.33 7.95
N PHE A 748 23.17 14.59 7.89
CA PHE A 748 23.49 13.68 6.79
C PHE A 748 23.97 12.33 7.32
N LEU A 749 23.59 11.27 6.60
CA LEU A 749 24.05 9.91 6.87
C LEU A 749 25.11 9.49 5.84
N ALA A 750 26.29 9.04 6.27
CA ALA A 750 27.25 8.46 5.35
C ALA A 750 26.77 7.11 4.80
N MET A 751 26.87 6.93 3.48
CA MET A 751 26.41 5.73 2.79
C MET A 751 27.52 5.20 1.85
N LYS A 752 27.76 3.89 1.90
CA LYS A 752 28.88 3.22 1.21
C LYS A 752 28.59 2.68 -0.20
N SER A 753 27.63 3.28 -0.90
CA SER A 753 27.30 2.86 -2.27
C SER A 753 26.35 3.85 -2.91
N MET A 754 26.71 4.33 -4.10
CA MET A 754 25.79 5.07 -4.95
C MET A 754 24.87 4.15 -5.78
N VAL A 755 25.29 2.90 -6.02
CA VAL A 755 24.54 1.90 -6.80
C VAL A 755 23.21 1.54 -6.12
N GLU A 756 23.24 1.32 -4.79
CA GLU A 756 22.07 0.86 -4.02
C GLU A 756 21.42 1.95 -3.17
N LEU A 757 21.90 3.19 -3.31
CA LEU A 757 21.57 4.28 -2.41
C LEU A 757 20.05 4.47 -2.25
N LYS A 758 19.33 4.49 -3.38
CA LYS A 758 17.87 4.67 -3.39
C LYS A 758 17.17 3.56 -2.61
N GLU A 759 17.53 2.31 -2.86
CA GLU A 759 16.90 1.15 -2.20
C GLU A 759 17.21 1.11 -0.70
N ARG A 760 18.43 1.51 -0.30
CA ARG A 760 18.79 1.64 1.11
C ARG A 760 17.98 2.72 1.82
N ILE A 761 17.82 3.90 1.21
CA ILE A 761 16.98 4.98 1.77
C ILE A 761 15.52 4.53 1.86
N LEU A 762 14.98 3.86 0.83
CA LEU A 762 13.63 3.31 0.84
C LEU A 762 13.44 2.24 1.93
N CYS A 763 14.49 1.47 2.25
CA CYS A 763 14.50 0.52 3.36
C CYS A 763 14.66 1.15 4.75
N TYR A 764 14.80 2.48 4.84
CA TYR A 764 14.78 3.27 6.07
C TYR A 764 13.55 4.18 6.06
N PRO A 765 12.36 3.67 6.44
CA PRO A 765 11.12 4.39 6.27
C PRO A 765 11.08 5.78 6.92
N SER A 766 11.80 5.97 8.03
CA SER A 766 11.89 7.26 8.73
C SER A 766 13.12 8.10 8.37
N PHE A 767 13.83 7.78 7.28
CA PHE A 767 15.06 8.49 6.88
C PHE A 767 14.89 10.02 6.86
N PHE A 768 13.86 10.51 6.15
CA PHE A 768 13.61 11.95 6.00
C PHE A 768 13.04 12.65 7.25
N THR A 769 12.71 11.89 8.29
CA THR A 769 12.42 12.48 9.61
C THR A 769 13.72 12.95 10.28
N TYR A 770 14.83 12.22 10.09
CA TYR A 770 16.07 12.38 10.85
C TYR A 770 17.27 12.89 10.04
N PHE A 771 17.22 12.81 8.71
CA PHE A 771 18.30 13.21 7.83
C PHE A 771 17.78 13.96 6.61
N ASP A 772 18.54 14.98 6.20
CA ASP A 772 18.25 15.75 4.99
C ASP A 772 18.80 15.12 3.71
N GLY A 773 19.84 14.31 3.87
CA GLY A 773 20.66 13.85 2.78
C GLY A 773 21.70 12.84 3.21
N VAL A 774 22.61 12.56 2.30
CA VAL A 774 23.66 11.56 2.50
C VAL A 774 25.05 12.12 2.23
N LYS A 775 26.04 11.53 2.88
CA LYS A 775 27.44 11.70 2.52
C LYS A 775 27.91 10.50 1.70
N ILE A 776 28.47 10.75 0.52
CA ILE A 776 28.96 9.72 -0.41
C ILE A 776 30.44 9.95 -0.66
N ASP A 777 31.25 8.88 -0.59
CA ASP A 777 32.65 8.95 -1.01
C ASP A 777 32.75 9.08 -2.53
N LEU A 778 33.71 9.87 -3.02
CA LEU A 778 33.89 10.08 -4.45
C LEU A 778 34.09 8.77 -5.22
N GLU A 779 34.75 7.76 -4.65
CA GLU A 779 34.94 6.47 -5.30
C GLU A 779 33.62 5.69 -5.42
N ASP A 780 32.72 5.78 -4.44
CA ASP A 780 31.37 5.20 -4.53
C ASP A 780 30.52 5.90 -5.61
N LEU A 781 30.69 7.21 -5.76
CA LEU A 781 30.07 7.97 -6.85
C LEU A 781 30.66 7.59 -8.23
N ARG A 782 31.96 7.30 -8.31
CA ARG A 782 32.58 6.78 -9.54
C ARG A 782 32.10 5.38 -9.87
N ALA A 783 31.78 4.58 -8.84
CA ALA A 783 31.35 3.20 -8.96
C ALA A 783 29.99 3.00 -9.64
N VAL A 784 29.10 4.00 -9.70
CA VAL A 784 27.80 3.91 -10.39
C VAL A 784 27.91 4.24 -11.89
N ASN A 785 27.10 3.64 -12.76
CA ASN A 785 27.01 4.01 -14.17
C ASN A 785 26.34 5.39 -14.36
N GLN A 786 26.73 6.15 -15.39
CA GLN A 786 26.16 7.48 -15.67
C GLN A 786 24.65 7.44 -15.96
N GLY A 787 24.21 6.54 -16.85
CA GLY A 787 22.79 6.40 -17.19
C GLY A 787 21.95 5.91 -16.00
N ALA A 788 22.52 5.05 -15.16
CA ALA A 788 21.87 4.63 -13.91
C ALA A 788 21.78 5.78 -12.89
N LEU A 789 22.83 6.60 -12.77
CA LEU A 789 22.84 7.79 -11.93
C LEU A 789 21.76 8.77 -12.40
N GLU A 790 21.65 9.04 -13.70
CA GLU A 790 20.60 9.90 -14.29
C GLU A 790 19.19 9.34 -14.07
N GLU A 791 19.00 8.02 -14.15
CA GLU A 791 17.70 7.40 -13.87
C GLU A 791 17.32 7.55 -12.39
N ASN A 792 18.26 7.29 -11.48
CA ASN A 792 18.03 7.42 -10.03
C ASN A 792 17.94 8.89 -9.58
N ALA A 793 18.62 9.81 -10.26
CA ALA A 793 18.56 11.25 -10.00
C ALA A 793 17.13 11.80 -10.08
N LYS A 794 16.29 11.26 -10.97
CA LYS A 794 14.86 11.61 -11.04
C LYS A 794 14.14 11.40 -9.70
N TRP A 795 14.49 10.35 -8.96
CA TRP A 795 13.94 10.10 -7.63
C TRP A 795 14.63 10.98 -6.58
N PHE A 796 15.96 11.08 -6.60
CA PHE A 796 16.72 11.88 -5.63
C PHE A 796 16.31 13.36 -5.65
N ASN A 797 16.22 13.96 -6.84
CA ASN A 797 15.82 15.35 -7.03
C ASN A 797 14.37 15.56 -6.61
N ARG A 798 13.47 14.64 -6.99
CA ARG A 798 12.06 14.67 -6.58
C ARG A 798 11.89 14.63 -5.06
N LYS A 799 12.71 13.85 -4.36
CA LYS A 799 12.73 13.73 -2.89
C LYS A 799 13.58 14.80 -2.21
N ARG A 800 14.24 15.66 -2.99
CA ARG A 800 15.19 16.68 -2.52
C ARG A 800 16.25 16.08 -1.61
N VAL A 801 16.84 14.96 -2.02
CA VAL A 801 17.98 14.34 -1.31
C VAL A 801 19.19 15.24 -1.49
N ARG A 802 19.75 15.75 -0.39
CA ARG A 802 21.00 16.50 -0.42
C ARG A 802 22.20 15.56 -0.41
N PHE A 803 23.29 15.95 -1.07
CA PHE A 803 24.52 15.17 -1.10
C PHE A 803 25.70 15.98 -0.60
N VAL A 804 26.45 15.37 0.32
CA VAL A 804 27.82 15.78 0.66
C VAL A 804 28.77 14.81 -0.02
N ILE A 805 29.57 15.29 -0.98
CA ILE A 805 30.54 14.45 -1.69
C ILE A 805 31.89 14.57 -1.00
N ASP A 806 32.42 13.46 -0.50
CA ASP A 806 33.74 13.42 0.13
C ASP A 806 34.81 13.04 -0.88
N ALA A 807 35.57 14.04 -1.29
CA ALA A 807 36.61 13.95 -2.32
C ALA A 807 38.01 14.15 -1.73
N ARG A 808 38.16 14.11 -0.40
CA ARG A 808 39.45 14.32 0.29
C ARG A 808 40.52 13.31 -0.13
N ASN A 809 40.14 12.08 -0.46
CA ASN A 809 41.10 11.05 -0.87
C ASN A 809 41.34 10.98 -2.40
N ALA A 810 40.77 11.91 -3.18
CA ALA A 810 40.81 11.88 -4.63
C ALA A 810 41.77 12.94 -5.22
N ASP A 811 42.35 12.65 -6.38
CA ASP A 811 43.13 13.62 -7.14
C ASP A 811 42.24 14.68 -7.83
N GLU A 812 42.82 15.83 -8.17
CA GLU A 812 42.09 16.97 -8.75
C GLU A 812 41.34 16.60 -10.04
N LYS A 813 41.90 15.70 -10.88
CA LYS A 813 41.27 15.27 -12.13
C LYS A 813 40.03 14.42 -11.86
N ALA A 814 40.10 13.52 -10.88
CA ALA A 814 38.97 12.72 -10.43
C ALA A 814 37.85 13.61 -9.87
N VAL A 815 38.19 14.64 -9.08
CA VAL A 815 37.21 15.61 -8.57
C VAL A 815 36.50 16.35 -9.70
N LEU A 816 37.25 16.87 -10.68
CA LEU A 816 36.67 17.58 -11.83
C LEU A 816 35.74 16.68 -12.66
N SER A 817 36.14 15.43 -12.90
CA SER A 817 35.30 14.45 -13.60
C SER A 817 34.04 14.09 -12.80
N ALA A 818 34.14 13.99 -11.48
CA ALA A 818 33.01 13.69 -10.61
C ALA A 818 32.01 14.86 -10.57
N MET A 819 32.48 16.11 -10.58
CA MET A 819 31.59 17.29 -10.64
C MET A 819 30.72 17.27 -11.90
N GLU A 820 31.28 16.96 -13.07
CA GLU A 820 30.51 16.83 -14.32
C GLU A 820 29.49 15.67 -14.22
N LYS A 821 29.92 14.51 -13.68
CA LYS A 821 29.05 13.35 -13.47
C LYS A 821 27.83 13.63 -12.60
N THR A 822 27.98 14.48 -11.58
CA THR A 822 26.88 14.88 -10.68
C THR A 822 25.96 15.97 -11.23
N LYS A 823 26.10 16.38 -12.51
CA LYS A 823 25.24 17.40 -13.12
C LYS A 823 23.74 17.06 -13.06
N SER A 824 23.40 15.78 -13.04
CA SER A 824 22.01 15.31 -12.90
C SER A 824 21.47 15.38 -11.46
N LEU A 825 22.32 15.57 -10.45
CA LEU A 825 21.93 15.69 -9.04
C LEU A 825 21.79 17.17 -8.66
N ASP A 826 20.54 17.60 -8.44
CA ASP A 826 20.23 19.03 -8.23
C ASP A 826 20.81 19.57 -6.93
N LEU A 827 20.94 18.73 -5.89
CA LEU A 827 21.37 19.11 -4.54
C LEU A 827 22.69 18.45 -4.12
N ALA A 828 23.61 18.26 -5.07
CA ALA A 828 24.97 17.80 -4.82
C ALA A 828 25.96 18.95 -4.63
N ASP A 829 25.58 19.90 -3.78
CA ASP A 829 26.25 21.19 -3.66
C ASP A 829 27.46 21.16 -2.75
N ASP A 830 27.46 20.31 -1.73
CA ASP A 830 28.47 20.33 -0.67
C ASP A 830 29.59 19.32 -0.97
N TRP A 831 30.83 19.80 -1.14
CA TRP A 831 31.99 18.97 -1.50
C TRP A 831 33.12 19.12 -0.47
N LEU A 832 33.55 18.02 0.13
CA LEU A 832 34.71 17.98 1.01
C LEU A 832 35.97 17.76 0.19
N VAL A 833 36.94 18.67 0.28
CA VAL A 833 38.22 18.59 -0.43
C VAL A 833 39.38 18.89 0.52
N ASN A 834 40.56 18.32 0.26
CA ASN A 834 41.75 18.59 1.07
C ASN A 834 42.19 20.06 0.98
N LYS A 835 42.13 20.64 -0.21
CA LYS A 835 42.53 22.03 -0.47
C LYS A 835 41.71 22.65 -1.59
N ARG A 836 41.47 23.96 -1.51
CA ARG A 836 40.86 24.74 -2.58
C ARG A 836 41.94 25.26 -3.52
N THR A 837 42.06 24.69 -4.73
CA THR A 837 42.91 25.22 -5.80
C THR A 837 42.13 26.19 -6.69
N LYS A 838 42.82 27.01 -7.49
CA LYS A 838 42.17 27.95 -8.42
C LYS A 838 41.30 27.22 -9.45
N THR A 839 41.76 26.07 -9.94
CA THR A 839 41.02 25.20 -10.86
C THR A 839 39.75 24.67 -10.22
N LEU A 840 39.86 24.08 -9.02
CA LEU A 840 38.71 23.55 -8.28
C LEU A 840 37.73 24.66 -7.92
N GLY A 841 38.21 25.83 -7.51
CA GLY A 841 37.37 27.00 -7.24
C GLY A 841 36.53 27.40 -8.46
N LYS A 842 37.17 27.56 -9.62
CA LYS A 842 36.47 27.89 -10.88
C LYS A 842 35.47 26.81 -11.29
N ALA A 843 35.82 25.54 -11.14
CA ALA A 843 34.93 24.43 -11.46
C ALA A 843 33.72 24.42 -10.50
N ALA A 844 33.95 24.59 -9.20
CA ALA A 844 32.89 24.68 -8.22
C ALA A 844 31.94 25.85 -8.54
N ASP A 845 32.45 27.04 -8.86
CA ASP A 845 31.62 28.18 -9.27
C ASP A 845 30.82 27.88 -10.55
N LYS A 846 31.44 27.23 -11.54
CA LYS A 846 30.78 26.82 -12.80
C LYS A 846 29.61 25.86 -12.57
N PHE A 847 29.74 24.92 -11.63
CA PHE A 847 28.73 23.89 -11.34
C PHE A 847 27.85 24.24 -10.13
N GLY A 848 27.98 25.44 -9.55
CA GLY A 848 27.21 25.85 -8.37
C GLY A 848 27.54 25.08 -7.09
N ARG A 849 28.78 24.62 -6.92
CA ARG A 849 29.21 23.77 -5.80
C ARG A 849 29.94 24.58 -4.71
N LYS A 850 29.78 24.16 -3.47
CA LYS A 850 30.42 24.69 -2.27
C LYS A 850 31.56 23.76 -1.85
N LEU A 851 32.77 24.30 -1.79
CA LEU A 851 33.95 23.58 -1.33
C LEU A 851 34.16 23.79 0.17
N HIS A 852 34.19 22.70 0.92
CA HIS A 852 34.51 22.64 2.33
C HIS A 852 35.89 22.01 2.52
N THR A 853 36.69 22.59 3.41
CA THR A 853 38.01 22.06 3.79
C THR A 853 38.01 21.81 5.29
N GLU A 854 38.96 21.03 5.82
CA GLU A 854 39.02 20.76 7.26
C GLU A 854 39.10 22.04 8.12
N LYS A 855 39.60 23.15 7.56
CA LYS A 855 39.69 24.44 8.24
C LYS A 855 38.44 25.32 8.11
N SER A 856 37.50 25.01 7.22
CA SER A 856 36.37 25.90 6.94
C SER A 856 35.23 25.79 7.95
N GLY A 857 35.25 24.80 8.85
CA GLY A 857 34.23 24.61 9.89
C GLY A 857 32.79 24.37 9.37
N GLY A 858 32.61 24.22 8.06
CA GLY A 858 31.30 24.13 7.40
C GLY A 858 30.66 22.73 7.44
N VAL A 859 31.44 21.69 7.72
CA VAL A 859 30.98 20.30 7.87
C VAL A 859 31.66 19.68 9.09
N ASP A 860 30.86 19.02 9.92
CA ASP A 860 31.27 18.29 11.12
C ASP A 860 31.10 16.79 10.89
N LEU A 861 32.23 16.06 10.84
CA LEU A 861 32.25 14.61 10.64
C LEU A 861 32.25 13.92 12.01
N ILE A 862 31.13 13.31 12.36
CA ILE A 862 30.91 12.73 13.68
C ILE A 862 31.43 11.30 13.69
N GLU A 863 32.73 11.16 13.96
CA GLU A 863 33.43 9.86 13.96
C GLU A 863 33.45 9.15 15.34
N LYS A 864 33.11 9.84 16.45
CA LYS A 864 33.29 9.32 17.84
C LYS A 864 32.17 9.65 18.86
N LEU A 865 30.89 9.67 18.46
CA LEU A 865 29.74 10.03 19.33
C LEU A 865 29.98 11.31 20.19
N LYS A 866 30.69 12.29 19.64
CA LYS A 866 30.95 13.58 20.29
C LYS A 866 29.82 14.56 19.98
N LYS A 867 29.65 15.56 20.86
CA LYS A 867 28.65 16.62 20.65
C LYS A 867 28.95 17.38 19.35
N PRO A 868 27.95 17.56 18.46
CA PRO A 868 28.15 18.22 17.18
C PRO A 868 28.25 19.74 17.30
N ASN A 869 28.93 20.37 16.33
CA ASN A 869 28.90 21.81 16.14
C ASN A 869 27.56 22.23 15.48
N MET A 870 26.74 23.00 16.20
CA MET A 870 25.38 23.38 15.75
C MET A 870 25.37 24.36 14.56
N GLY A 871 26.51 24.96 14.20
CA GLY A 871 26.63 25.86 13.03
C GLY A 871 27.10 25.20 11.73
N ALA A 872 27.44 23.90 11.75
CA ALA A 872 27.98 23.15 10.61
C ALA A 872 26.97 22.14 10.03
N LEU A 873 27.20 21.66 8.81
CA LEU A 873 26.50 20.46 8.32
C LEU A 873 26.98 19.25 9.12
N GLN A 874 26.07 18.46 9.66
CA GLN A 874 26.39 17.39 10.59
C GLN A 874 26.31 16.05 9.89
N VAL A 875 27.44 15.33 9.80
CA VAL A 875 27.52 14.06 9.07
C VAL A 875 27.83 12.93 10.03
N LEU A 876 26.91 11.98 10.15
CA LEU A 876 27.14 10.73 10.86
C LEU A 876 27.89 9.77 9.94
N THR A 877 29.17 9.50 10.24
CA THR A 877 30.10 8.80 9.33
C THR A 877 30.27 7.31 9.59
N LEU A 878 29.55 6.77 10.58
CA LEU A 878 29.62 5.37 10.96
C LEU A 878 28.90 4.46 9.94
N GLU A 879 29.22 3.17 10.00
CA GLU A 879 28.61 2.17 9.13
C GLU A 879 27.45 1.47 9.81
N TYR A 880 26.35 1.36 9.08
CA TYR A 880 25.10 0.82 9.60
C TYR A 880 24.58 -0.32 8.74
N ALA A 881 24.22 -1.42 9.40
CA ALA A 881 23.57 -2.58 8.78
C ALA A 881 22.05 -2.42 8.70
N ASN A 882 21.45 -1.70 9.66
CA ASN A 882 20.00 -1.51 9.76
C ASN A 882 19.66 -0.16 10.42
N TRP A 883 18.37 0.18 10.42
CA TRP A 883 17.88 1.45 10.95
C TRP A 883 18.01 1.58 12.47
N ASP A 884 17.87 0.50 13.24
CA ASP A 884 17.98 0.55 14.70
C ASP A 884 19.38 1.04 15.14
N GLN A 885 20.44 0.60 14.45
CA GLN A 885 21.79 1.12 14.71
C GLN A 885 21.94 2.61 14.36
N VAL A 886 21.38 3.04 13.21
CA VAL A 886 21.36 4.46 12.81
C VAL A 886 20.66 5.29 13.89
N PHE A 887 19.50 4.80 14.36
CA PHE A 887 18.67 5.50 15.31
C PHE A 887 19.31 5.57 16.71
N GLY A 888 19.93 4.48 17.19
CA GLY A 888 20.65 4.46 18.47
C GLY A 888 21.78 5.50 18.52
N ASP A 889 22.59 5.57 17.46
CA ASP A 889 23.64 6.58 17.36
C ASP A 889 23.08 8.00 17.19
N TYR A 890 21.98 8.14 16.45
CA TYR A 890 21.28 9.42 16.35
C TYR A 890 20.86 9.92 17.75
N LEU A 891 20.26 9.07 18.58
CA LEU A 891 19.87 9.44 19.95
C LEU A 891 21.08 9.82 20.81
N ALA A 892 22.18 9.07 20.70
CA ALA A 892 23.40 9.31 21.45
C ALA A 892 24.06 10.66 21.10
N VAL A 893 24.01 11.05 19.83
CA VAL A 893 24.61 12.29 19.33
C VAL A 893 23.74 13.51 19.62
N TRP A 894 22.44 13.44 19.34
CA TRP A 894 21.58 14.63 19.28
C TRP A 894 20.55 14.77 20.41
N GLU A 895 20.11 13.69 21.04
CA GLU A 895 18.98 13.73 21.99
C GLU A 895 19.37 13.50 23.46
N ALA A 896 20.68 13.39 23.76
CA ALA A 896 21.23 13.28 25.11
C ALA A 896 20.51 12.25 25.99
N ASN A 897 20.10 11.11 25.41
CA ASN A 897 19.29 10.12 26.11
C ASN A 897 20.18 9.07 26.81
N PRO A 898 20.14 8.96 28.16
CA PRO A 898 20.99 8.05 28.92
C PRO A 898 20.61 6.56 28.80
N TYR A 899 19.52 6.19 28.11
CA TYR A 899 19.03 4.82 28.05
C TYR A 899 19.91 3.82 27.25
N GLN A 900 21.04 4.24 26.68
CA GLN A 900 21.94 3.34 25.95
C GLN A 900 23.44 3.58 26.15
N LYS A 901 23.88 4.03 27.33
CA LYS A 901 25.32 3.85 27.66
C LYS A 901 25.70 2.38 27.94
N ALA A 902 24.72 1.47 28.08
CA ALA A 902 24.96 0.08 28.49
C ALA A 902 24.75 -0.98 27.39
N SER A 903 24.11 -0.68 26.25
CA SER A 903 23.89 -1.66 25.15
C SER A 903 24.75 -1.43 23.90
N LEU A 904 25.43 -0.29 23.79
CA LEU A 904 26.26 0.07 22.63
C LEU A 904 27.76 -0.28 22.80
N ALA A 905 28.14 -0.87 23.93
CA ALA A 905 29.48 -1.44 24.17
C ALA A 905 29.54 -2.96 23.91
N GLY A 906 28.46 -3.55 23.41
CA GLY A 906 28.36 -4.99 23.16
C GLY A 906 28.87 -5.38 21.78
N GLU A 907 30.20 -5.45 21.66
CA GLU A 907 30.95 -5.95 20.51
C GLU A 907 30.69 -5.14 19.21
N LYS A 908 31.68 -5.11 18.30
CA LYS A 908 31.29 -5.01 16.89
C LYS A 908 30.17 -6.04 16.68
N PRO A 909 29.24 -5.89 15.75
CA PRO A 909 28.79 -7.11 15.12
C PRO A 909 30.10 -7.76 14.65
N GLU A 910 30.61 -8.76 15.38
CA GLU A 910 30.96 -9.96 14.69
C GLU A 910 29.81 -10.10 13.71
N ASN A 911 30.13 -10.05 12.43
CA ASN A 911 29.40 -10.86 11.51
C ASN A 911 29.20 -12.19 12.27
N LYS A 912 28.05 -12.39 12.94
CA LYS A 912 27.55 -13.72 13.25
C LYS A 912 27.10 -14.41 11.95
N TYR A 913 27.39 -13.76 10.83
CA TYR A 913 27.68 -14.32 9.52
C TYR A 913 29.17 -14.52 9.24
N SER A 914 30.01 -14.78 10.25
CA SER A 914 31.31 -15.38 10.05
C SER A 914 31.04 -16.79 9.55
N ALA A 915 31.26 -16.96 8.26
CA ALA A 915 31.11 -18.23 7.58
C ALA A 915 32.08 -19.24 8.20
N LYS A 916 31.55 -20.14 9.03
CA LYS A 916 32.00 -21.53 9.04
C LYS A 916 30.88 -22.38 8.43
N ALA A 917 30.72 -22.25 7.12
CA ALA A 917 29.91 -23.16 6.33
C ALA A 917 30.76 -24.40 5.99
N ASN A 918 30.87 -25.34 6.92
CA ASN A 918 31.29 -26.72 6.62
C ASN A 918 30.04 -27.61 6.58
N LEU A 919 29.10 -27.33 5.66
CA LEU A 919 27.77 -27.95 5.66
C LEU A 919 27.24 -28.32 4.25
N LEU A 920 28.11 -28.62 3.28
CA LEU A 920 27.66 -28.90 1.91
C LEU A 920 28.33 -30.16 1.33
N GLY A 921 27.57 -31.24 1.20
CA GLY A 921 27.99 -32.48 0.54
C GLY A 921 28.46 -32.29 -0.92
N LYS A 922 29.53 -33.01 -1.29
CA LYS A 922 30.36 -32.84 -2.51
C LYS A 922 29.75 -33.23 -3.88
N LYS A 923 28.44 -33.44 -4.04
CA LYS A 923 27.90 -34.14 -5.25
C LYS A 923 27.07 -33.33 -6.27
N GLU A 924 26.63 -32.10 -6.00
CA GLU A 924 25.75 -31.35 -6.94
C GLU A 924 26.27 -29.93 -7.27
N LYS A 925 26.09 -29.47 -8.52
CA LYS A 925 26.48 -28.12 -8.96
C LYS A 925 25.42 -27.08 -8.58
N ARG A 926 25.72 -26.11 -7.71
CA ARG A 926 24.74 -25.17 -7.10
C ARG A 926 24.97 -23.70 -7.49
N TYR A 927 23.90 -22.98 -7.84
CA TYR A 927 23.93 -21.56 -8.25
C TYR A 927 23.00 -20.69 -7.39
N LEU A 928 23.39 -19.42 -7.15
CA LEU A 928 22.61 -18.40 -6.41
C LEU A 928 22.27 -17.17 -7.27
N THR A 929 21.02 -16.68 -7.23
CA THR A 929 20.66 -15.38 -7.84
C THR A 929 21.18 -14.19 -7.02
N VAL A 930 21.87 -13.24 -7.65
CA VAL A 930 22.42 -12.02 -7.05
C VAL A 930 21.70 -10.79 -7.62
N ARG A 931 21.04 -10.00 -6.78
CA ARG A 931 20.30 -8.79 -7.21
C ARG A 931 20.83 -7.50 -6.63
N THR A 932 21.52 -7.59 -5.50
CA THR A 932 22.16 -6.49 -4.78
C THR A 932 23.67 -6.74 -4.68
N VAL A 933 24.47 -5.69 -4.50
CA VAL A 933 25.86 -5.73 -4.06
C VAL A 933 25.98 -6.55 -2.77
N SER A 934 25.00 -6.44 -1.87
CA SER A 934 24.97 -7.23 -0.62
C SER A 934 24.80 -8.73 -0.89
N ASP A 935 23.97 -9.14 -1.86
CA ASP A 935 23.84 -10.54 -2.27
C ASP A 935 25.16 -11.07 -2.88
N LEU A 936 25.95 -10.20 -3.52
CA LEU A 936 27.24 -10.57 -4.11
C LEU A 936 28.26 -10.92 -3.02
N GLU A 937 28.30 -10.17 -1.91
CA GLU A 937 29.13 -10.50 -0.76
C GLU A 937 28.70 -11.82 -0.09
N LEU A 938 27.39 -12.10 -0.03
CA LEU A 938 26.89 -13.39 0.47
C LEU A 938 27.30 -14.56 -0.44
N ALA A 939 27.27 -14.36 -1.76
CA ALA A 939 27.71 -15.38 -2.72
C ALA A 939 29.21 -15.71 -2.54
N LYS A 940 30.04 -14.73 -2.17
CA LYS A 940 31.48 -14.94 -1.88
C LYS A 940 31.74 -15.76 -0.62
N ALA A 941 30.79 -15.78 0.33
CA ALA A 941 30.94 -16.45 1.62
C ALA A 941 30.48 -17.93 1.62
N GLY A 942 29.91 -18.43 0.51
CA GLY A 942 29.41 -19.81 0.39
C GLY A 942 30.20 -20.65 -0.62
N GLU A 943 30.18 -21.97 -0.48
CA GLU A 943 30.68 -22.90 -1.51
C GLU A 943 29.64 -23.04 -2.63
N LEU A 944 29.72 -22.16 -3.65
CA LEU A 944 28.83 -22.17 -4.82
C LEU A 944 29.61 -22.51 -6.10
N ASP A 945 29.00 -23.29 -7.00
CA ASP A 945 29.56 -23.54 -8.34
C ASP A 945 29.35 -22.35 -9.28
N GLY A 946 28.37 -21.49 -9.02
CA GLY A 946 28.11 -20.34 -9.88
C GLY A 946 27.08 -19.36 -9.36
N ILE A 947 26.86 -18.29 -10.09
CA ILE A 947 25.86 -17.26 -9.75
C ILE A 947 25.03 -16.85 -10.97
N LEU A 948 23.83 -16.37 -10.68
CA LEU A 948 22.92 -15.76 -11.63
C LEU A 948 22.78 -14.28 -11.29
N LEU A 949 23.47 -13.41 -12.02
CA LEU A 949 23.60 -11.99 -11.70
C LEU A 949 22.54 -11.15 -12.41
N ASN A 950 21.78 -10.35 -11.68
CA ASN A 950 20.77 -9.47 -12.26
C ASN A 950 21.39 -8.45 -13.24
N ALA A 951 20.94 -8.43 -14.50
CA ALA A 951 21.41 -7.47 -15.52
C ALA A 951 21.27 -6.01 -15.07
N ARG A 952 20.28 -5.70 -14.23
CA ARG A 952 20.11 -4.38 -13.63
C ARG A 952 21.28 -3.96 -12.76
N LEU A 953 21.75 -4.85 -11.89
CA LEU A 953 22.89 -4.57 -11.04
C LEU A 953 24.15 -4.32 -11.89
N VAL A 954 24.34 -5.11 -12.96
CA VAL A 954 25.44 -4.91 -13.92
C VAL A 954 25.36 -3.56 -14.63
N PHE A 955 24.15 -3.15 -15.02
CA PHE A 955 23.93 -1.83 -15.61
C PHE A 955 24.21 -0.71 -14.61
N GLU A 956 23.74 -0.83 -13.37
CA GLU A 956 23.88 0.21 -12.35
C GLU A 956 25.34 0.40 -11.91
N MET A 957 26.18 -0.63 -11.99
CA MET A 957 27.62 -0.51 -11.77
C MET A 957 28.35 0.14 -12.95
N SER A 958 29.38 0.94 -12.66
CA SER A 958 30.38 1.33 -13.66
C SER A 958 31.14 0.09 -14.14
N GLU A 959 31.66 0.13 -15.37
CA GLU A 959 32.42 -0.99 -15.91
C GLU A 959 33.65 -1.33 -15.07
N GLY A 960 34.41 -0.31 -14.62
CA GLY A 960 35.57 -0.51 -13.76
C GLY A 960 35.20 -1.19 -12.43
N LYS A 961 34.09 -0.78 -11.80
CA LYS A 961 33.60 -1.42 -10.57
C LYS A 961 33.19 -2.87 -10.82
N PHE A 962 32.42 -3.11 -11.87
CA PHE A 962 31.95 -4.45 -12.22
C PHE A 962 33.12 -5.39 -12.52
N VAL A 963 34.07 -4.96 -13.35
CA VAL A 963 35.29 -5.73 -13.65
C VAL A 963 36.11 -5.95 -12.38
N SER A 964 36.31 -4.94 -11.53
CA SER A 964 37.07 -5.10 -10.28
C SER A 964 36.41 -6.11 -9.33
N ASP A 965 35.10 -6.00 -9.11
CA ASP A 965 34.37 -6.90 -8.22
C ASP A 965 34.36 -8.34 -8.73
N PHE A 966 34.35 -8.50 -10.06
CA PHE A 966 34.19 -9.77 -10.72
C PHE A 966 35.52 -10.47 -11.08
N ALA A 967 36.46 -9.75 -11.68
CA ALA A 967 37.76 -10.27 -12.14
C ALA A 967 38.73 -10.57 -10.98
N SER A 968 38.67 -9.80 -9.89
CA SER A 968 39.64 -9.94 -8.79
C SER A 968 39.30 -11.06 -7.82
N ASN A 969 38.02 -11.43 -7.69
CA ASN A 969 37.50 -12.14 -6.51
C ASN A 969 36.69 -13.43 -6.77
N ASN A 970 36.47 -13.84 -8.03
CA ASN A 970 35.61 -15.01 -8.37
C ASN A 970 36.37 -16.23 -8.93
N LYS A 971 37.65 -16.44 -8.57
CA LYS A 971 38.43 -17.61 -9.02
C LYS A 971 37.78 -18.98 -8.71
N ASN A 972 36.87 -19.03 -7.73
CA ASN A 972 36.22 -20.25 -7.26
C ASN A 972 34.84 -20.51 -7.90
N LEU A 973 34.24 -19.53 -8.59
CA LEU A 973 32.97 -19.73 -9.29
C LEU A 973 33.25 -20.37 -10.66
N ARG A 974 32.69 -21.55 -10.91
CA ARG A 974 32.81 -22.24 -12.20
C ARG A 974 32.05 -21.54 -13.32
N LYS A 975 30.97 -20.80 -13.00
CA LYS A 975 30.15 -20.14 -14.01
C LYS A 975 29.33 -18.97 -13.47
N THR A 976 29.25 -17.90 -14.26
CA THR A 976 28.35 -16.76 -14.03
C THR A 976 27.42 -16.60 -15.22
N ILE A 977 26.15 -16.38 -14.94
CA ILE A 977 25.12 -16.11 -15.95
C ILE A 977 24.47 -14.77 -15.61
N VAL A 978 24.33 -13.87 -16.58
CA VAL A 978 23.58 -12.62 -16.37
C VAL A 978 22.11 -12.82 -16.69
N ASP A 979 21.24 -12.45 -15.74
CA ASP A 979 19.80 -12.56 -15.83
C ASP A 979 19.18 -11.29 -16.42
N PHE A 980 18.78 -11.34 -17.68
CA PHE A 980 18.08 -10.25 -18.34
C PHE A 980 16.57 -10.23 -18.05
N ARG A 981 16.00 -11.21 -17.36
CA ARG A 981 14.56 -11.24 -17.08
C ARG A 981 14.04 -10.01 -16.33
N PRO A 982 14.73 -9.46 -15.30
CA PRO A 982 14.27 -8.24 -14.62
C PRO A 982 14.28 -7.00 -15.53
N PHE A 983 15.24 -6.95 -16.47
CA PHE A 983 15.30 -5.91 -17.50
C PHE A 983 14.18 -6.06 -18.49
N VAL A 984 13.92 -7.28 -18.95
CA VAL A 984 12.76 -7.56 -19.78
C VAL A 984 11.50 -7.22 -18.99
N ASP A 985 11.22 -7.71 -17.80
CA ASP A 985 9.93 -7.45 -17.13
C ASP A 985 9.66 -5.97 -16.74
N GLY A 986 10.69 -5.21 -16.35
CA GLY A 986 10.56 -3.76 -16.12
C GLY A 986 10.38 -2.95 -17.40
N TYR A 987 10.87 -3.48 -18.53
CA TYR A 987 10.84 -2.90 -19.86
C TYR A 987 10.21 -3.89 -20.87
N ARG A 988 9.11 -4.55 -20.45
CA ARG A 988 8.58 -5.82 -21.02
C ARG A 988 8.24 -5.81 -22.49
N GLN A 989 7.89 -4.64 -22.98
CA GLN A 989 7.50 -4.39 -24.36
C GLN A 989 8.56 -3.54 -25.05
N VAL A 990 9.44 -2.93 -24.28
CA VAL A 990 10.33 -1.88 -24.70
C VAL A 990 11.52 -2.44 -25.46
N VAL A 991 12.21 -3.47 -24.95
CA VAL A 991 13.43 -3.99 -25.64
C VAL A 991 13.09 -4.73 -26.94
N PHE A 992 11.86 -5.25 -27.07
CA PHE A 992 11.53 -6.19 -28.14
C PHE A 992 10.45 -5.71 -29.11
N GLU A 993 9.73 -4.63 -28.80
CA GLU A 993 8.72 -4.08 -29.70
C GLU A 993 9.20 -2.71 -30.22
N LYS A 994 9.68 -2.66 -31.46
CA LYS A 994 10.20 -1.43 -32.11
C LYS A 994 9.20 -0.27 -32.17
N GLU A 995 7.89 -0.57 -32.13
CA GLU A 995 6.81 0.43 -32.18
C GLU A 995 6.81 1.40 -30.97
N TRP A 996 7.68 1.17 -29.99
CA TRP A 996 7.81 1.96 -28.76
C TRP A 996 8.93 3.03 -28.82
N GLY A 997 9.60 3.18 -29.96
CA GLY A 997 10.49 4.30 -30.28
C GLY A 997 11.59 4.57 -29.24
N VAL A 998 11.61 5.77 -28.66
CA VAL A 998 12.65 6.23 -27.70
C VAL A 998 12.88 5.24 -26.55
N THR A 999 11.81 4.63 -26.05
CA THR A 999 11.94 3.68 -24.95
C THR A 999 12.65 2.42 -25.45
N TYR A 1000 12.32 1.93 -26.65
CA TYR A 1000 12.98 0.79 -27.29
C TYR A 1000 14.48 1.02 -27.44
N ASP A 1001 14.86 2.18 -27.97
CA ASP A 1001 16.26 2.57 -28.12
C ASP A 1001 17.00 2.61 -26.78
N LYS A 1002 16.33 3.13 -25.72
CA LYS A 1002 16.88 3.12 -24.36
C LYS A 1002 17.11 1.70 -23.86
N GLY A 1003 16.12 0.81 -24.01
CA GLY A 1003 16.22 -0.58 -23.55
C GLY A 1003 17.31 -1.37 -24.27
N LEU A 1004 17.48 -1.14 -25.58
CA LEU A 1004 18.53 -1.75 -26.38
C LEU A 1004 19.92 -1.21 -25.99
N SER A 1005 20.05 0.11 -25.79
CA SER A 1005 21.28 0.75 -25.31
C SER A 1005 21.72 0.24 -23.93
N MET A 1006 20.78 0.09 -23.00
CA MET A 1006 21.06 -0.50 -21.68
C MET A 1006 21.51 -1.96 -21.81
N SER A 1007 20.91 -2.72 -22.71
CA SER A 1007 21.29 -4.12 -22.96
C SER A 1007 22.70 -4.23 -23.55
N GLU A 1008 23.04 -3.35 -24.49
CA GLU A 1008 24.39 -3.25 -25.06
C GLU A 1008 25.44 -2.91 -23.99
N ASP A 1009 25.15 -1.94 -23.11
CA ASP A 1009 26.06 -1.59 -22.02
C ASP A 1009 26.32 -2.78 -21.07
N VAL A 1010 25.28 -3.54 -20.71
CA VAL A 1010 25.42 -4.77 -19.92
C VAL A 1010 26.29 -5.80 -20.65
N MET A 1011 26.00 -6.10 -21.92
CA MET A 1011 26.77 -7.10 -22.69
C MET A 1011 28.22 -6.68 -22.91
N ARG A 1012 28.48 -5.39 -23.08
CA ARG A 1012 29.82 -4.81 -23.17
C ARG A 1012 30.59 -5.03 -21.86
N LYS A 1013 29.99 -4.72 -20.71
CA LYS A 1013 30.57 -4.98 -19.38
C LYS A 1013 30.79 -6.47 -19.13
N MET A 1014 29.85 -7.32 -19.54
CA MET A 1014 30.00 -8.78 -19.48
C MET A 1014 31.26 -9.23 -20.22
N LYS A 1015 31.45 -8.76 -21.47
CA LYS A 1015 32.66 -9.05 -22.25
C LYS A 1015 33.93 -8.60 -21.52
N SER A 1016 33.96 -7.38 -21.00
CA SER A 1016 35.12 -6.85 -20.25
C SER A 1016 35.43 -7.63 -18.97
N ALA A 1017 34.41 -8.21 -18.33
CA ALA A 1017 34.56 -9.04 -17.14
C ALA A 1017 34.74 -10.54 -17.43
N GLY A 1018 34.78 -10.96 -18.70
CA GLY A 1018 34.89 -12.37 -19.10
C GLY A 1018 33.63 -13.21 -18.82
N VAL A 1019 32.45 -12.57 -18.71
CA VAL A 1019 31.17 -13.27 -18.55
C VAL A 1019 30.57 -13.58 -19.91
N GLU A 1020 30.47 -14.86 -20.25
CA GLU A 1020 30.09 -15.29 -21.62
C GLU A 1020 28.62 -15.72 -21.77
N SER A 1021 27.81 -15.72 -20.72
CA SER A 1021 26.45 -16.29 -20.74
C SER A 1021 25.39 -15.37 -20.15
N ALA A 1022 24.27 -15.23 -20.86
CA ALA A 1022 23.08 -14.53 -20.39
C ALA A 1022 21.82 -15.39 -20.53
N ILE A 1023 20.90 -15.32 -19.56
CA ILE A 1023 19.57 -15.91 -19.67
C ILE A 1023 18.53 -14.87 -20.07
N VAL A 1024 17.63 -15.25 -20.99
CA VAL A 1024 16.54 -14.42 -21.50
C VAL A 1024 15.19 -15.14 -21.43
N PRO A 1025 14.08 -14.44 -21.12
CA PRO A 1025 12.74 -15.03 -21.06
C PRO A 1025 12.20 -15.34 -22.46
N THR A 1026 11.36 -16.37 -22.62
CA THR A 1026 10.86 -16.82 -23.94
C THR A 1026 9.35 -16.71 -24.17
N ASP A 1027 8.57 -16.40 -23.14
CA ASP A 1027 7.11 -16.42 -23.15
C ASP A 1027 6.47 -15.33 -24.04
N LYS A 1028 7.28 -14.51 -24.69
CA LYS A 1028 6.87 -13.28 -25.37
C LYS A 1028 7.15 -13.25 -26.87
N PHE A 1029 8.08 -14.07 -27.35
CA PHE A 1029 8.46 -14.10 -28.77
C PHE A 1029 7.33 -14.59 -29.70
N PHE A 1030 6.40 -15.39 -29.18
CA PHE A 1030 5.38 -16.09 -29.97
C PHE A 1030 4.11 -15.27 -30.34
N LYS A 1031 4.00 -13.99 -29.94
CA LYS A 1031 2.79 -13.18 -30.28
C LYS A 1031 3.03 -11.80 -30.92
N LYS A 1032 4.22 -11.19 -30.75
CA LYS A 1032 4.75 -9.95 -31.38
C LYS A 1032 6.13 -9.64 -30.77
N GLY A 1033 7.08 -9.07 -31.53
CA GLY A 1033 8.40 -8.63 -31.00
C GLY A 1033 9.66 -9.37 -31.50
N MET A 1034 9.54 -10.23 -32.52
CA MET A 1034 10.68 -10.97 -33.06
C MET A 1034 11.79 -10.06 -33.62
N ALA A 1035 11.43 -8.95 -34.27
CA ALA A 1035 12.41 -8.03 -34.85
C ALA A 1035 13.27 -7.32 -33.79
N GLY A 1036 12.71 -6.99 -32.61
CA GLY A 1036 13.51 -6.42 -31.52
C GLY A 1036 14.37 -7.48 -30.82
N PHE A 1037 13.86 -8.71 -30.73
CA PHE A 1037 14.66 -9.82 -30.21
C PHE A 1037 15.84 -10.18 -31.13
N GLU A 1038 15.65 -10.10 -32.44
CA GLU A 1038 16.73 -10.26 -33.41
C GLU A 1038 17.84 -9.21 -33.20
N GLU A 1039 17.49 -7.94 -32.98
CA GLU A 1039 18.49 -6.89 -32.67
C GLU A 1039 19.22 -7.16 -31.35
N PHE A 1040 18.51 -7.59 -30.31
CA PHE A 1040 19.12 -8.02 -29.06
C PHE A 1040 20.09 -9.19 -29.27
N CYS A 1041 19.73 -10.17 -30.12
CA CYS A 1041 20.62 -11.27 -30.50
C CYS A 1041 21.83 -10.76 -31.31
N GLY A 1042 21.65 -9.72 -32.13
CA GLY A 1042 22.72 -9.01 -32.81
C GLY A 1042 23.72 -8.39 -31.84
N LEU A 1043 23.26 -7.80 -30.73
CA LEU A 1043 24.14 -7.33 -29.65
C LEU A 1043 24.89 -8.49 -28.98
N ALA A 1044 24.19 -9.59 -28.69
CA ALA A 1044 24.82 -10.77 -28.10
C ALA A 1044 25.93 -11.31 -29.01
N LYS A 1045 25.68 -11.40 -30.32
CA LYS A 1045 26.69 -11.73 -31.33
C LYS A 1045 27.87 -10.76 -31.33
N LYS A 1046 27.61 -9.45 -31.39
CA LYS A 1046 28.63 -8.39 -31.38
C LYS A 1046 29.58 -8.50 -30.18
N HIS A 1047 29.04 -8.85 -29.01
CA HIS A 1047 29.80 -8.95 -27.77
C HIS A 1047 30.27 -10.38 -27.42
N GLY A 1048 29.97 -11.37 -28.25
CA GLY A 1048 30.38 -12.77 -28.03
C GLY A 1048 29.63 -13.47 -26.89
N ILE A 1049 28.42 -13.00 -26.56
CA ILE A 1049 27.59 -13.50 -25.46
C ILE A 1049 26.73 -14.68 -25.94
N SER A 1050 26.78 -15.78 -25.19
CA SER A 1050 25.93 -16.95 -25.37
C SER A 1050 24.58 -16.72 -24.70
N LEU A 1051 23.51 -17.21 -25.32
CA LEU A 1051 22.15 -17.04 -24.80
C LEU A 1051 21.59 -18.35 -24.25
N VAL A 1052 20.98 -18.28 -23.07
CA VAL A 1052 20.19 -19.35 -22.47
C VAL A 1052 18.73 -18.96 -22.57
N LEU A 1053 17.94 -19.72 -23.33
CA LEU A 1053 16.51 -19.48 -23.50
C LEU A 1053 15.73 -20.11 -22.35
N GLU A 1054 15.00 -19.31 -21.58
CA GLU A 1054 14.18 -19.80 -20.45
C GLU A 1054 13.01 -20.68 -20.91
N HIS A 1055 12.73 -21.79 -20.23
CA HIS A 1055 11.50 -22.54 -20.42
C HIS A 1055 10.28 -21.89 -19.74
N SER A 1056 9.20 -21.71 -20.51
CA SER A 1056 7.95 -21.10 -20.03
C SER A 1056 6.70 -21.81 -20.59
N LYS A 1057 5.52 -21.57 -19.99
CA LYS A 1057 4.23 -22.14 -20.47
C LYS A 1057 3.94 -21.94 -21.96
N LYS A 1058 4.46 -20.88 -22.58
CA LYS A 1058 4.21 -20.53 -24.00
C LYS A 1058 5.36 -20.92 -24.94
N ALA A 1059 6.43 -21.45 -24.38
CA ALA A 1059 7.59 -21.90 -25.11
C ALA A 1059 7.87 -23.32 -24.63
N GLN A 1060 7.02 -24.25 -25.00
CA GLN A 1060 7.17 -25.67 -24.69
C GLN A 1060 8.48 -26.20 -25.29
N PRO A 1061 9.01 -27.34 -24.83
CA PRO A 1061 10.32 -27.85 -25.29
C PRO A 1061 10.48 -27.90 -26.82
N LYS A 1062 9.43 -28.26 -27.58
CA LYS A 1062 9.47 -28.24 -29.04
C LYS A 1062 9.60 -26.83 -29.64
N GLU A 1063 8.86 -25.87 -29.09
CA GLU A 1063 8.89 -24.46 -29.53
C GLU A 1063 10.23 -23.81 -29.18
N LEU A 1064 10.82 -24.18 -28.03
CA LEU A 1064 12.18 -23.78 -27.65
C LEU A 1064 13.24 -24.33 -28.59
N ALA A 1065 13.07 -25.57 -29.07
CA ALA A 1065 14.00 -26.15 -30.04
C ALA A 1065 14.00 -25.34 -31.34
N THR A 1066 12.82 -25.01 -31.87
CA THR A 1066 12.68 -24.16 -33.05
C THR A 1066 13.26 -22.75 -32.84
N LEU A 1067 12.97 -22.14 -31.69
CA LEU A 1067 13.50 -20.80 -31.36
C LEU A 1067 15.03 -20.83 -31.22
N ARG A 1068 15.58 -21.87 -30.59
CA ARG A 1068 17.03 -22.07 -30.46
C ARG A 1068 17.71 -22.10 -31.82
N GLU A 1069 17.19 -22.88 -32.77
CA GLU A 1069 17.73 -22.94 -34.13
C GLU A 1069 17.60 -21.60 -34.87
N THR A 1070 16.49 -20.88 -34.66
CA THR A 1070 16.29 -19.53 -35.23
C THR A 1070 17.35 -18.55 -34.72
N VAL A 1071 17.60 -18.53 -33.40
CA VAL A 1071 18.59 -17.64 -32.77
C VAL A 1071 20.02 -18.01 -33.17
N LEU A 1072 20.32 -19.31 -33.35
CA LEU A 1072 21.59 -19.76 -33.93
C LEU A 1072 21.75 -19.27 -35.37
N GLY A 1073 20.67 -19.30 -36.17
CA GLY A 1073 20.63 -18.76 -37.53
C GLY A 1073 20.95 -17.26 -37.62
N TRP A 1074 20.65 -16.48 -36.57
CA TRP A 1074 21.04 -15.07 -36.46
C TRP A 1074 22.54 -14.86 -36.11
N GLY A 1075 23.28 -15.94 -35.86
CA GLY A 1075 24.73 -15.92 -35.65
C GLY A 1075 25.18 -15.71 -34.20
N VAL A 1076 24.33 -16.01 -33.22
CA VAL A 1076 24.73 -16.06 -31.79
C VAL A 1076 25.67 -17.25 -31.57
N ARG A 1077 26.82 -17.01 -30.92
CA ARG A 1077 27.92 -17.99 -30.75
C ARG A 1077 27.47 -19.35 -30.20
N LYS A 1078 26.61 -19.34 -29.18
CA LYS A 1078 26.03 -20.54 -28.55
C LYS A 1078 24.66 -20.21 -28.00
N VAL A 1079 23.70 -21.10 -28.24
CA VAL A 1079 22.35 -21.01 -27.69
C VAL A 1079 22.00 -22.30 -26.97
N SER A 1080 21.67 -22.18 -25.70
CA SER A 1080 21.22 -23.27 -24.83
C SER A 1080 19.83 -22.97 -24.27
N VAL A 1081 19.28 -23.89 -23.48
CA VAL A 1081 17.97 -23.72 -22.84
C VAL A 1081 18.07 -23.95 -21.34
N ALA A 1082 17.28 -23.22 -20.57
CA ALA A 1082 17.09 -23.46 -19.14
C ALA A 1082 15.77 -24.17 -18.91
N GLY A 1083 15.81 -25.34 -18.27
CA GLY A 1083 14.66 -26.15 -17.97
C GLY A 1083 13.86 -25.60 -16.79
N ASN A 1084 12.58 -25.95 -16.72
CA ASN A 1084 11.73 -25.70 -15.56
C ASN A 1084 10.97 -26.99 -15.26
N PRO A 1085 11.29 -27.67 -14.14
CA PRO A 1085 10.80 -29.01 -13.88
C PRO A 1085 9.33 -29.05 -13.47
N GLN A 1086 8.69 -27.89 -13.30
CA GLN A 1086 7.25 -27.81 -13.02
C GLN A 1086 6.39 -27.81 -14.29
N LEU A 1087 6.98 -27.51 -15.45
CA LEU A 1087 6.28 -27.46 -16.74
C LEU A 1087 6.45 -28.73 -17.55
N ALA A 1088 7.66 -29.29 -17.54
CA ALA A 1088 8.01 -30.44 -18.33
C ALA A 1088 9.08 -31.23 -17.58
N ASN A 1089 9.01 -32.56 -17.70
CA ASN A 1089 10.04 -33.46 -17.21
C ASN A 1089 11.23 -33.51 -18.19
N THR A 1090 12.31 -34.19 -17.79
CA THR A 1090 13.48 -34.46 -18.65
C THR A 1090 13.10 -35.11 -19.96
N GLU A 1091 12.20 -36.10 -19.93
CA GLU A 1091 11.71 -36.83 -21.12
C GLU A 1091 11.10 -35.91 -22.20
N ALA A 1092 10.36 -34.88 -21.80
CA ALA A 1092 9.77 -33.92 -22.75
C ALA A 1092 10.84 -33.05 -23.45
N PHE A 1093 11.95 -32.76 -22.77
CA PHE A 1093 13.11 -32.09 -23.37
C PHE A 1093 13.89 -33.02 -24.29
N GLU A 1094 14.10 -34.27 -23.87
CA GLU A 1094 14.72 -35.32 -24.70
C GLU A 1094 13.95 -35.53 -26.00
N LYS A 1095 12.61 -35.65 -25.93
CA LYS A 1095 11.72 -35.73 -27.11
C LYS A 1095 11.77 -34.51 -28.02
N ALA A 1096 12.19 -33.36 -27.50
CA ALA A 1096 12.39 -32.14 -28.29
C ALA A 1096 13.84 -31.99 -28.79
N GLY A 1097 14.71 -32.97 -28.53
CA GLY A 1097 16.13 -32.90 -28.90
C GLY A 1097 16.92 -31.86 -28.10
N LEU A 1098 16.47 -31.53 -26.88
CA LEU A 1098 17.06 -30.51 -26.03
C LEU A 1098 17.63 -31.13 -24.76
N THR A 1099 18.79 -30.63 -24.33
CA THR A 1099 19.34 -30.89 -22.99
C THR A 1099 19.45 -29.55 -22.25
N PRO A 1100 18.66 -29.33 -21.19
CA PRO A 1100 18.78 -28.11 -20.40
C PRO A 1100 20.17 -27.93 -19.82
N GLU A 1101 20.72 -26.73 -19.98
CA GLU A 1101 22.03 -26.37 -19.40
C GLU A 1101 21.97 -26.30 -17.87
N PHE A 1102 20.80 -25.92 -17.34
CA PHE A 1102 20.43 -25.99 -15.94
C PHE A 1102 18.92 -25.97 -15.78
N TRP A 1103 18.45 -26.37 -14.60
CA TRP A 1103 17.05 -26.35 -14.22
C TRP A 1103 16.78 -25.23 -13.21
N LEU A 1104 15.85 -24.35 -13.55
CA LEU A 1104 15.38 -23.27 -12.70
C LEU A 1104 14.35 -23.83 -11.71
N LEU A 1105 14.72 -23.90 -10.43
CA LEU A 1105 13.81 -24.31 -9.37
C LEU A 1105 12.91 -23.14 -8.98
N ARG A 1106 11.85 -22.91 -9.76
CA ARG A 1106 10.85 -21.86 -9.52
C ARG A 1106 9.46 -22.45 -9.39
N PHE A 1107 8.63 -21.85 -8.54
CA PHE A 1107 7.21 -22.20 -8.49
C PHE A 1107 6.44 -21.46 -9.58
N GLU A 1108 5.63 -22.16 -10.37
CA GLU A 1108 4.99 -21.53 -11.54
C GLU A 1108 3.46 -21.49 -11.54
N ASP A 1109 2.78 -22.31 -10.71
CA ASP A 1109 1.33 -22.44 -10.91
C ASP A 1109 0.50 -21.31 -10.25
N PHE A 1110 0.25 -20.25 -11.02
CA PHE A 1110 -0.58 -19.10 -10.64
C PHE A 1110 -2.05 -19.44 -10.35
N LYS A 1111 -2.59 -20.54 -10.89
CA LYS A 1111 -4.01 -20.92 -10.73
C LYS A 1111 -4.31 -21.79 -9.50
N ARG A 1112 -3.30 -22.44 -8.90
CA ARG A 1112 -3.48 -23.29 -7.71
C ARG A 1112 -3.09 -22.61 -6.39
N ARG A 1113 -2.52 -21.40 -6.44
CA ARG A 1113 -2.19 -20.57 -5.25
C ARG A 1113 -3.34 -19.75 -4.71
N SER A 1114 -4.50 -19.79 -5.37
CA SER A 1114 -5.79 -19.30 -4.86
C SER A 1114 -6.44 -20.25 -3.85
N SER A 1115 -5.64 -21.03 -3.11
CA SER A 1115 -6.14 -21.82 -1.98
C SER A 1115 -5.47 -21.26 -0.71
N PRO A 1116 -6.22 -20.60 0.18
CA PRO A 1116 -5.71 -19.91 1.38
C PRO A 1116 -5.34 -20.90 2.50
N PHE A 1117 -5.27 -22.19 2.20
CA PHE A 1117 -5.24 -23.26 3.18
C PHE A 1117 -3.84 -23.78 3.50
N TYR A 1118 -2.77 -23.13 3.04
CA TYR A 1118 -1.47 -23.76 3.14
C TYR A 1118 -0.36 -22.79 3.59
N PRO A 1119 0.10 -22.88 4.86
CA PRO A 1119 1.45 -22.43 5.20
C PRO A 1119 2.46 -23.23 4.35
N ILE A 1120 3.61 -22.65 4.01
CA ILE A 1120 4.63 -23.28 3.13
C ILE A 1120 5.16 -24.61 3.71
N SER A 1121 5.09 -24.78 5.03
CA SER A 1121 5.37 -26.07 5.68
C SER A 1121 4.37 -27.17 5.34
N GLN A 1122 3.17 -26.83 4.84
CA GLN A 1122 2.12 -27.78 4.49
C GLN A 1122 1.51 -27.59 3.09
N ALA A 1123 1.96 -26.60 2.32
CA ALA A 1123 1.51 -26.37 0.94
C ALA A 1123 1.89 -27.54 0.03
N ARG A 1124 0.92 -28.41 -0.24
CA ARG A 1124 0.93 -29.31 -1.42
C ARG A 1124 0.77 -28.52 -2.75
N GLY A 1125 1.37 -27.33 -2.86
CA GLY A 1125 1.77 -26.78 -4.15
C GLY A 1125 3.15 -27.36 -4.41
N LYS A 1126 3.26 -28.31 -5.35
CA LYS A 1126 4.44 -29.16 -5.56
C LYS A 1126 5.74 -28.35 -5.34
N ARG A 1127 6.41 -28.57 -4.20
CA ARG A 1127 7.87 -28.55 -4.15
C ARG A 1127 8.34 -29.40 -5.34
N PRO A 1128 9.49 -29.15 -6.00
CA PRO A 1128 10.03 -30.22 -6.84
C PRO A 1128 10.04 -31.46 -5.93
N PHE A 1129 9.23 -32.47 -6.27
CA PHE A 1129 9.03 -33.64 -5.40
C PHE A 1129 10.40 -34.24 -5.13
N LYS A 1130 10.58 -34.98 -4.02
CA LYS A 1130 11.75 -35.86 -3.89
C LYS A 1130 11.98 -36.63 -5.20
N ALA A 1131 10.92 -37.19 -5.78
CA ALA A 1131 10.91 -37.79 -7.13
C ALA A 1131 11.33 -36.86 -8.29
N THR A 1132 10.95 -35.58 -8.29
CA THR A 1132 11.39 -34.62 -9.32
C THR A 1132 12.86 -34.28 -9.18
N LEU A 1133 13.36 -34.15 -7.95
CA LEU A 1133 14.78 -33.89 -7.66
C LEU A 1133 15.64 -35.12 -7.91
N GLU A 1134 15.14 -36.32 -7.57
CA GLU A 1134 15.73 -37.62 -7.91
C GLU A 1134 15.87 -37.77 -9.44
N ASN A 1135 14.85 -37.37 -10.21
CA ASN A 1135 14.90 -37.34 -11.68
C ASN A 1135 15.88 -36.28 -12.25
N LEU A 1136 16.36 -35.36 -11.42
CA LEU A 1136 17.34 -34.33 -11.78
C LEU A 1136 18.69 -34.59 -11.11
N ALA A 1137 18.90 -35.76 -10.49
CA ALA A 1137 20.16 -36.11 -9.86
C ALA A 1137 21.32 -35.99 -10.86
N GLY A 1138 22.41 -35.34 -10.45
CA GLY A 1138 23.57 -35.07 -11.31
C GLY A 1138 23.39 -33.94 -12.34
N GLN A 1139 22.22 -33.30 -12.40
CA GLN A 1139 21.97 -32.10 -13.23
C GLN A 1139 22.40 -30.81 -12.51
N THR A 1140 22.49 -29.71 -13.25
CA THR A 1140 22.78 -28.39 -12.68
C THR A 1140 21.49 -27.71 -12.20
N LEU A 1141 21.42 -27.34 -10.93
CA LEU A 1141 20.25 -26.72 -10.31
C LEU A 1141 20.54 -25.25 -9.99
N VAL A 1142 19.66 -24.36 -10.43
CA VAL A 1142 19.70 -22.93 -10.07
C VAL A 1142 18.63 -22.67 -9.04
N TYR A 1143 19.09 -22.35 -7.83
CA TYR A 1143 18.25 -21.89 -6.74
C TYR A 1143 18.12 -20.38 -6.86
N ASP A 1144 16.89 -19.94 -7.10
CA ASP A 1144 16.64 -18.52 -7.15
C ASP A 1144 16.48 -18.00 -5.71
N ALA A 1145 17.38 -17.10 -5.31
CA ALA A 1145 17.63 -16.70 -3.93
C ALA A 1145 16.43 -16.01 -3.22
N GLU A 1146 15.34 -15.77 -3.95
CA GLU A 1146 14.07 -15.30 -3.38
C GLU A 1146 13.18 -16.41 -2.83
N TYR A 1147 13.59 -17.68 -2.95
CA TYR A 1147 12.75 -18.82 -2.58
C TYR A 1147 13.03 -19.43 -1.21
N MET A 1148 14.09 -18.99 -0.51
CA MET A 1148 14.45 -19.50 0.81
C MET A 1148 15.10 -18.38 1.65
N ASP A 1149 14.57 -18.13 2.85
CA ASP A 1149 15.36 -17.46 3.90
C ASP A 1149 16.65 -18.28 4.19
N LYS A 1150 17.69 -17.67 4.75
CA LYS A 1150 18.95 -18.38 5.11
C LYS A 1150 18.70 -19.56 6.05
N SER A 1151 17.66 -19.50 6.87
CA SER A 1151 17.19 -20.62 7.71
C SER A 1151 16.51 -21.73 6.89
N GLU A 1152 15.65 -21.37 5.93
CA GLU A 1152 14.97 -22.30 5.01
C GLU A 1152 15.97 -22.96 4.05
N LEU A 1153 16.96 -22.22 3.57
CA LEU A 1153 18.04 -22.73 2.73
C LEU A 1153 18.87 -23.76 3.51
N ARG A 1154 19.18 -23.48 4.78
CA ARG A 1154 19.87 -24.44 5.66
C ARG A 1154 19.03 -25.68 5.95
N GLU A 1155 17.74 -25.53 6.20
CA GLU A 1155 16.83 -26.65 6.48
C GLU A 1155 16.60 -27.54 5.25
N ASP A 1156 16.39 -26.95 4.07
CA ASP A 1156 16.20 -27.69 2.83
C ASP A 1156 17.49 -28.38 2.38
N LEU A 1157 18.66 -27.74 2.54
CA LEU A 1157 19.96 -28.38 2.27
C LEU A 1157 20.23 -29.55 3.24
N GLY A 1158 19.90 -29.41 4.53
CA GLY A 1158 20.06 -30.48 5.51
C GLY A 1158 19.11 -31.68 5.30
N LYS A 1159 17.94 -31.47 4.69
CA LYS A 1159 16.99 -32.54 4.33
C LYS A 1159 17.33 -33.24 3.02
N MET A 1160 18.11 -32.62 2.14
CA MET A 1160 18.59 -33.24 0.89
C MET A 1160 19.84 -34.10 1.09
N GLU A 1161 20.59 -33.87 2.17
CA GLU A 1161 21.68 -34.77 2.60
C GLU A 1161 21.16 -36.08 3.24
N GLN A 1162 19.88 -36.13 3.63
CA GLN A 1162 19.15 -37.32 4.09
C GLN A 1162 18.39 -38.00 2.95
#